data_AF-V4PN11-F1
#
_entry.id   AF-V4PN11-F1
#
_cell.length_a   1.000
_cell.length_b   1.000
_cell.length_c   1.000
_cell.angle_alpha   90.00
_cell.angle_beta   90.00
_cell.angle_gamma   90.00
#
_symmetry.space_group_name_H-M   'P 1'
#
loop_
_entity.id
_entity.type
_entity.pdbx_description
1 polymer ?
#
loop_
_entity_poly.entity_id
_entity_poly.type
_entity_poly.pdbx_seq_one_letter_code
_entity_poly.pdbx_strand_id
1 'polypeptide(L)'
;MGSALALALILAAGPAVPQDAAPTAAAAPPTATPAAEATLKPYVPSSASASSSSAPKPKPKPKPATATAGSSSSAAASPSGPSYLQPVAATPAPQPVVAAPAPAATPVVDTAPVALNAPISADDIETFTDSVVRALMQRDHVLGATVAVVQGNTPLLVKGYGYDRLSPARRVDPNTSMFRVGSVTKTFTWIVARQEMEAGRIGLETPVGQHVPADVFAERGVYKPLTLRNLMSHTGGFEDTSLGHLFQLNGAQLSGPDGYFRRHTPRQVRAPGEFSSYSNFGVALAATALSQTAQAKDVPSLMEARIFQPLGMDHTTLREPYATGPADIQNLPAPLAANLTSALSDGFIWDGATYKAQPFDHAIAMSGALGGSTTSRDMARLMSVMLANGQADGISLYNADSARAFRTPLLKMPEGYNGWASGLMVRTSPSGLVTYGHSGATLWFNSNLVIVPEMNLAIFISTNTQSGGDLAESFPDLLLDHLQGDLVRPPLMPTQAQAYAANKRYYDSLRGHYVSTRRAYGGLEGAITRLINTVEVTVDGDGRLILTTEDGISAFVPASAQDFFNPQDSEGSGPAGKLGGLHFLFPKAGAKAKSFETASNLMRYERVGWIHKPGTLHLLTGIMVGICILVWVSVVRGMTRNERPTEAQARASLVSAGLSLAWLAAIFTFNAWQGSLAEDPGKLFTHWPSGQVQLASWLAIVGTLGTLYQVATFYFVANETQRFSVSEGWALWQKLAHGLLLGYWVFYAIVLAWWGALMPV
;
A
#
# COMPACT_ATOMS: atom_id res chain seq x y z
N MET A 1 8.13 6.02 13.17
CA MET A 1 8.78 6.29 11.87
C MET A 1 8.38 5.30 10.77
N GLY A 2 7.35 4.44 10.99
CA GLY A 2 7.01 3.31 10.10
C GLY A 2 5.64 3.38 9.41
N SER A 3 5.03 4.56 9.24
CA SER A 3 3.68 4.64 8.63
C SER A 3 3.56 5.65 7.51
N ALA A 4 4.70 6.15 7.04
CA ALA A 4 4.74 7.12 5.98
C ALA A 4 5.22 6.40 4.69
N LEU A 5 6.39 5.75 4.67
CA LEU A 5 6.88 5.07 3.44
C LEU A 5 6.01 3.92 2.92
N ALA A 6 5.18 3.35 3.79
CA ALA A 6 4.13 2.38 3.49
C ALA A 6 3.21 2.79 2.33
N LEU A 7 2.93 4.09 2.17
CA LEU A 7 1.92 4.58 1.24
C LEU A 7 2.44 4.97 -0.14
N ALA A 8 3.74 5.17 -0.21
CA ALA A 8 4.48 5.12 -1.45
C ALA A 8 4.22 3.75 -2.14
N LEU A 9 4.23 2.64 -1.38
CA LEU A 9 3.97 1.29 -1.87
C LEU A 9 2.49 0.90 -2.01
N ILE A 10 1.54 1.76 -1.61
CA ILE A 10 0.10 1.50 -1.78
C ILE A 10 -0.35 1.60 -3.24
N LEU A 11 0.45 2.26 -4.09
CA LEU A 11 0.36 2.12 -5.55
C LEU A 11 0.75 0.70 -6.05
N ALA A 12 1.22 -0.16 -5.13
CA ALA A 12 1.54 -1.55 -5.35
C ALA A 12 0.90 -2.62 -4.42
N ALA A 13 0.38 -2.31 -3.23
CA ALA A 13 -0.47 -3.16 -2.38
C ALA A 13 -1.09 -2.36 -1.21
N GLY A 14 -2.36 -2.60 -0.86
CA GLY A 14 -3.25 -1.80 0.03
C GLY A 14 -2.79 -1.39 1.45
N PRO A 15 -3.61 -0.67 2.25
CA PRO A 15 -3.15 0.37 3.20
C PRO A 15 -3.43 0.12 4.70
N ALA A 16 -2.58 0.60 5.64
CA ALA A 16 -2.85 0.55 7.11
C ALA A 16 -1.94 1.45 7.99
N VAL A 17 -2.52 1.82 9.15
CA VAL A 17 -2.37 2.93 10.14
C VAL A 17 -1.30 2.77 11.26
N PRO A 18 -0.93 3.83 12.03
CA PRO A 18 -0.44 3.73 13.43
C PRO A 18 -1.26 4.52 14.48
N GLN A 19 -1.20 4.10 15.76
CA GLN A 19 -1.65 4.85 16.93
C GLN A 19 -0.59 4.97 18.05
N ASP A 20 -0.48 6.21 18.55
CA ASP A 20 -0.37 6.74 19.92
C ASP A 20 0.75 6.39 20.93
N ALA A 21 1.39 7.46 21.42
CA ALA A 21 1.92 7.61 22.77
C ALA A 21 1.85 9.10 23.22
N ALA A 22 1.45 9.36 24.47
CA ALA A 22 1.31 10.68 25.10
C ALA A 22 2.24 10.82 26.36
N PRO A 23 2.31 11.96 27.08
CA PRO A 23 3.17 13.11 26.75
C PRO A 23 4.08 13.55 27.93
N THR A 24 5.07 14.42 27.68
CA THR A 24 5.79 15.17 28.73
C THR A 24 5.95 16.65 28.36
N ALA A 25 5.66 17.51 29.35
CA ALA A 25 5.61 18.97 29.26
C ALA A 25 6.99 19.64 29.41
N ALA A 26 7.20 20.80 28.76
CA ALA A 26 7.70 22.05 29.36
C ALA A 26 8.01 23.18 28.34
N ALA A 27 7.57 24.40 28.71
CA ALA A 27 8.13 25.74 28.47
C ALA A 27 8.15 26.43 27.07
N ALA A 28 7.37 27.52 26.97
CA ALA A 28 7.52 28.67 26.04
C ALA A 28 8.51 29.71 26.63
N PRO A 29 8.92 30.87 25.99
CA PRO A 29 8.32 31.65 24.87
C PRO A 29 9.42 32.29 23.93
N PRO A 30 9.27 33.43 23.17
CA PRO A 30 8.13 34.32 22.89
C PRO A 30 7.87 34.77 21.42
N THR A 31 6.58 35.01 21.17
CA THR A 31 5.86 36.00 20.32
C THR A 31 6.53 36.76 19.16
N ALA A 32 5.93 36.60 17.97
CA ALA A 32 5.61 37.69 17.03
C ALA A 32 4.26 37.39 16.32
N THR A 33 3.38 38.38 16.20
CA THR A 33 1.97 38.29 15.75
C THR A 33 1.77 38.96 14.36
N PRO A 34 0.61 38.84 13.66
CA PRO A 34 0.37 37.83 12.62
C PRO A 34 -0.17 38.43 11.28
N ALA A 35 -0.38 37.58 10.27
CA ALA A 35 -1.29 37.85 9.14
C ALA A 35 -2.41 36.79 9.11
N ALA A 36 -3.63 37.22 8.77
CA ALA A 36 -4.90 36.64 9.19
C ALA A 36 -5.27 35.26 8.58
N GLU A 37 -5.55 34.29 9.44
CA GLU A 37 -6.24 33.03 9.16
C GLU A 37 -7.68 33.09 9.69
N ALA A 38 -8.64 32.70 8.87
CA ALA A 38 -10.05 32.55 9.27
C ALA A 38 -10.27 31.17 9.90
N THR A 39 -10.17 31.11 11.23
CA THR A 39 -10.55 29.94 12.03
C THR A 39 -12.06 29.86 12.25
N LEU A 40 -12.70 28.75 11.89
CA LEU A 40 -14.04 28.37 12.36
C LEU A 40 -13.93 27.27 13.42
N LYS A 41 -14.57 27.48 14.58
CA LYS A 41 -14.65 26.53 15.69
C LYS A 41 -15.71 25.45 15.42
N PRO A 42 -15.55 24.23 15.98
CA PRO A 42 -16.49 23.12 15.78
C PRO A 42 -17.83 23.35 16.48
N TYR A 43 -18.90 23.03 15.76
CA TYR A 43 -20.30 23.06 16.21
C TYR A 43 -20.69 21.71 16.82
N VAL A 44 -21.29 21.73 18.01
CA VAL A 44 -21.90 20.59 18.71
C VAL A 44 -23.41 20.64 18.48
N PRO A 45 -24.06 19.57 17.98
CA PRO A 45 -25.50 19.58 17.78
C PRO A 45 -26.25 19.23 19.07
N SER A 46 -27.13 20.12 19.51
CA SER A 46 -28.20 19.81 20.47
C SER A 46 -29.53 19.70 19.73
N SER A 47 -30.25 18.63 20.04
CA SER A 47 -31.53 18.18 19.48
C SER A 47 -32.66 19.23 19.50
N ALA A 48 -33.55 19.06 18.52
CA ALA A 48 -34.66 19.93 18.15
C ALA A 48 -35.84 19.97 19.16
N SER A 49 -36.55 21.10 19.21
CA SER A 49 -38.03 21.11 19.15
C SER A 49 -38.59 22.50 18.81
N ALA A 50 -39.72 22.48 18.13
CA ALA A 50 -40.42 23.59 17.49
C ALA A 50 -41.05 24.65 18.42
N SER A 51 -41.34 25.78 17.77
CA SER A 51 -42.17 26.96 18.10
C SER A 51 -43.10 26.95 19.31
N SER A 52 -43.11 28.05 20.08
CA SER A 52 -44.24 29.02 20.12
C SER A 52 -44.04 30.09 21.20
N SER A 53 -44.55 31.29 20.93
CA SER A 53 -44.49 32.50 21.74
C SER A 53 -45.70 32.66 22.68
N SER A 54 -45.46 33.41 23.76
CA SER A 54 -46.38 34.29 24.51
C SER A 54 -46.76 33.88 25.94
N ALA A 55 -46.65 34.87 26.84
CA ALA A 55 -46.81 34.87 28.30
C ALA A 55 -48.23 35.32 28.72
N PRO A 56 -48.58 35.68 30.00
CA PRO A 56 -48.14 35.24 31.35
C PRO A 56 -49.28 35.01 32.42
N LYS A 57 -48.99 34.19 33.46
CA LYS A 57 -49.42 34.21 34.92
C LYS A 57 -50.94 34.13 35.29
N PRO A 58 -51.38 33.76 36.54
CA PRO A 58 -50.70 33.80 37.87
C PRO A 58 -50.90 32.60 38.87
N LYS A 59 -50.17 32.72 40.00
CA LYS A 59 -50.09 31.98 41.31
C LYS A 59 -51.44 31.88 42.10
N PRO A 60 -51.62 31.08 43.21
CA PRO A 60 -50.72 30.97 44.39
C PRO A 60 -50.65 29.69 45.30
N LYS A 61 -49.52 29.61 46.05
CA LYS A 61 -49.14 29.14 47.44
C LYS A 61 -50.16 28.44 48.38
N PRO A 62 -49.77 27.84 49.56
CA PRO A 62 -48.49 27.87 50.36
C PRO A 62 -47.94 26.46 50.79
N LYS A 63 -46.68 26.18 51.19
CA LYS A 63 -45.76 26.59 52.30
C LYS A 63 -46.13 26.03 53.72
N PRO A 64 -45.20 25.88 54.70
CA PRO A 64 -44.35 24.70 54.99
C PRO A 64 -44.27 24.33 56.51
N ALA A 65 -43.44 23.36 56.91
CA ALA A 65 -42.88 23.30 58.28
C ALA A 65 -41.52 22.56 58.35
N THR A 66 -40.64 23.07 59.21
CA THR A 66 -39.24 22.68 59.50
C THR A 66 -39.06 22.47 61.01
N ALA A 67 -38.14 21.59 61.43
CA ALA A 67 -37.35 21.62 62.70
C ALA A 67 -36.57 20.27 62.85
N THR A 68 -35.24 20.17 62.71
CA THR A 68 -34.08 20.44 63.61
C THR A 68 -33.61 19.32 64.57
N ALA A 69 -32.40 18.82 64.30
CA ALA A 69 -31.18 18.66 65.15
C ALA A 69 -30.96 17.54 66.22
N GLY A 70 -29.71 17.01 66.24
CA GLY A 70 -28.98 16.35 67.37
C GLY A 70 -28.02 15.20 66.94
N SER A 71 -26.70 15.43 66.70
CA SER A 71 -25.48 15.06 67.51
C SER A 71 -25.22 13.53 67.70
N SER A 72 -24.03 12.89 67.69
CA SER A 72 -22.58 13.25 67.73
C SER A 72 -21.66 11.98 67.66
N SER A 73 -20.44 12.14 67.10
CA SER A 73 -19.08 11.53 67.38
C SER A 73 -18.83 10.01 67.50
N SER A 74 -17.95 9.41 66.65
CA SER A 74 -16.50 9.05 66.84
C SER A 74 -16.24 7.72 67.59
N ALA A 75 -15.23 6.86 67.39
CA ALA A 75 -14.18 6.58 66.40
C ALA A 75 -13.40 5.31 66.89
N ALA A 76 -12.86 4.53 65.95
CA ALA A 76 -11.60 3.75 65.99
C ALA A 76 -11.35 2.50 66.89
N ALA A 77 -10.67 1.54 66.22
CA ALA A 77 -9.55 0.67 66.64
C ALA A 77 -9.81 -0.84 66.92
N SER A 78 -9.19 -1.69 66.08
CA SER A 78 -8.76 -3.09 66.35
C SER A 78 -7.41 -3.10 67.12
N PRO A 79 -6.87 -4.22 67.71
CA PRO A 79 -6.39 -5.42 66.97
C PRO A 79 -6.30 -6.76 67.77
N SER A 80 -5.66 -7.77 67.14
CA SER A 80 -4.90 -8.94 67.68
C SER A 80 -5.53 -10.34 67.82
N GLY A 81 -4.88 -11.35 67.19
CA GLY A 81 -5.08 -12.82 67.34
C GLY A 81 -4.34 -13.42 68.56
N PRO A 82 -4.25 -14.77 68.77
CA PRO A 82 -3.63 -15.72 67.83
C PRO A 82 -4.13 -17.21 67.79
N SER A 83 -3.86 -17.89 66.66
CA SER A 83 -3.36 -19.26 66.40
C SER A 83 -3.95 -20.63 66.89
N TYR A 84 -3.88 -21.56 65.92
CA TYR A 84 -3.70 -23.03 65.90
C TYR A 84 -4.91 -24.02 65.93
N LEU A 85 -4.82 -24.97 64.98
CA LEU A 85 -5.34 -26.35 64.89
C LEU A 85 -6.43 -26.64 63.83
N GLN A 86 -6.05 -27.47 62.85
CA GLN A 86 -6.93 -28.33 62.04
C GLN A 86 -7.27 -29.61 62.84
N PRO A 87 -8.44 -30.27 62.66
CA PRO A 87 -8.68 -31.16 61.50
C PRO A 87 -10.11 -31.15 60.90
N VAL A 88 -10.18 -31.71 59.69
CA VAL A 88 -11.30 -31.87 58.76
C VAL A 88 -12.51 -32.63 59.35
N ALA A 89 -13.72 -32.15 59.06
CA ALA A 89 -14.96 -32.93 59.13
C ALA A 89 -15.76 -32.77 57.82
N ALA A 90 -16.38 -33.86 57.37
CA ALA A 90 -16.96 -34.02 56.04
C ALA A 90 -18.19 -33.13 55.77
N THR A 91 -18.27 -32.64 54.54
CA THR A 91 -19.35 -31.81 53.98
C THR A 91 -20.67 -32.59 53.87
N PRO A 92 -21.80 -32.08 54.37
CA PRO A 92 -23.14 -32.59 54.02
C PRO A 92 -23.53 -32.13 52.60
N ALA A 93 -24.22 -33.00 51.86
CA ALA A 93 -24.69 -32.71 50.50
C ALA A 93 -25.66 -31.50 50.47
N PRO A 94 -25.53 -30.57 49.50
CA PRO A 94 -26.44 -29.42 49.38
C PRO A 94 -27.81 -29.84 48.82
N GLN A 95 -28.87 -29.26 49.39
CA GLN A 95 -30.24 -29.32 48.86
C GLN A 95 -30.44 -28.34 47.68
N PRO A 96 -31.45 -28.58 46.81
CA PRO A 96 -31.67 -27.79 45.61
C PRO A 96 -32.16 -26.37 45.92
N VAL A 97 -31.48 -25.36 45.37
CA VAL A 97 -31.89 -23.95 45.44
C VAL A 97 -32.87 -23.66 44.29
N VAL A 98 -34.05 -23.14 44.64
CA VAL A 98 -35.03 -22.62 43.67
C VAL A 98 -34.50 -21.31 43.08
N ALA A 99 -34.29 -21.27 41.77
CA ALA A 99 -33.78 -20.10 41.04
C ALA A 99 -34.86 -19.00 40.91
N ALA A 100 -34.45 -17.75 41.14
CA ALA A 100 -35.24 -16.56 40.84
C ALA A 100 -35.37 -16.35 39.31
N PRO A 101 -36.47 -15.75 38.82
CA PRO A 101 -36.67 -15.55 37.39
C PRO A 101 -35.74 -14.49 36.82
N ALA A 102 -35.10 -14.80 35.69
CA ALA A 102 -34.19 -13.92 34.96
C ALA A 102 -34.93 -12.71 34.35
N PRO A 103 -34.27 -11.53 34.24
CA PRO A 103 -34.82 -10.41 33.49
C PRO A 103 -34.99 -10.78 32.01
N ALA A 104 -36.14 -10.40 31.44
CA ALA A 104 -36.46 -10.66 30.05
C ALA A 104 -35.40 -10.07 29.12
N ALA A 105 -34.79 -10.94 28.31
CA ALA A 105 -33.90 -10.54 27.24
C ALA A 105 -34.68 -9.69 26.21
N THR A 106 -34.12 -8.54 25.85
CA THR A 106 -34.50 -7.82 24.62
C THR A 106 -34.38 -8.79 23.43
N PRO A 107 -35.34 -8.79 22.48
CA PRO A 107 -35.27 -9.67 21.34
C PRO A 107 -34.04 -9.30 20.51
N VAL A 108 -33.09 -10.24 20.43
CA VAL A 108 -32.09 -10.26 19.37
C VAL A 108 -32.89 -10.45 18.09
N VAL A 109 -32.80 -9.50 17.17
CA VAL A 109 -33.36 -9.65 15.83
C VAL A 109 -32.61 -10.81 15.18
N ASP A 110 -33.31 -11.93 15.02
CA ASP A 110 -32.82 -13.12 14.35
C ASP A 110 -32.72 -12.82 12.84
N THR A 111 -31.58 -12.29 12.40
CA THR A 111 -31.29 -12.14 10.97
C THR A 111 -30.89 -13.51 10.42
N ALA A 112 -31.88 -14.30 10.02
CA ALA A 112 -31.63 -15.50 9.23
C ALA A 112 -30.79 -15.15 7.99
N PRO A 113 -29.83 -16.00 7.56
CA PRO A 113 -29.01 -15.74 6.39
C PRO A 113 -29.90 -15.40 5.19
N VAL A 114 -29.64 -14.27 4.54
CA VAL A 114 -30.39 -13.88 3.34
C VAL A 114 -30.19 -14.98 2.30
N ALA A 115 -31.29 -15.61 1.85
CA ALA A 115 -31.23 -16.56 0.75
C ALA A 115 -30.49 -15.88 -0.41
N LEU A 116 -29.53 -16.57 -1.04
CA LEU A 116 -28.50 -15.95 -1.91
C LEU A 116 -29.05 -15.00 -3.00
N ASN A 117 -30.33 -15.05 -3.37
CA ASN A 117 -30.96 -14.09 -4.32
C ASN A 117 -32.23 -13.42 -3.80
N ALA A 118 -32.45 -13.35 -2.50
CA ALA A 118 -33.58 -12.62 -1.92
C ALA A 118 -33.38 -11.10 -2.08
N PRO A 119 -34.47 -10.32 -2.25
CA PRO A 119 -34.40 -8.87 -2.23
C PRO A 119 -33.74 -8.38 -0.95
N ILE A 120 -32.68 -7.60 -1.09
CA ILE A 120 -31.98 -6.98 0.03
C ILE A 120 -32.67 -5.65 0.36
N SER A 121 -32.91 -5.40 1.65
CA SER A 121 -33.56 -4.17 2.11
C SER A 121 -32.63 -2.96 1.90
N ALA A 122 -33.10 -1.96 1.15
CA ALA A 122 -32.37 -0.71 0.98
C ALA A 122 -32.16 0.03 2.31
N ASP A 123 -33.14 -0.01 3.22
CA ASP A 123 -33.06 0.61 4.55
C ASP A 123 -31.97 -0.06 5.42
N ASP A 124 -31.80 -1.38 5.30
CA ASP A 124 -30.76 -2.12 6.02
C ASP A 124 -29.36 -1.76 5.48
N ILE A 125 -29.21 -1.77 4.16
CA ILE A 125 -27.96 -1.32 3.49
C ILE A 125 -27.60 0.10 3.90
N GLU A 126 -28.56 1.03 3.87
CA GLU A 126 -28.32 2.42 4.25
C GLU A 126 -27.93 2.54 5.73
N THR A 127 -28.66 1.87 6.63
CA THR A 127 -28.39 1.92 8.08
C THR A 127 -27.01 1.38 8.41
N PHE A 128 -26.65 0.22 7.86
CA PHE A 128 -25.32 -0.37 8.05
C PHE A 128 -24.22 0.52 7.46
N THR A 129 -24.40 0.97 6.22
CA THR A 129 -23.40 1.80 5.53
C THR A 129 -23.16 3.12 6.26
N ASP A 130 -24.22 3.78 6.73
CA ASP A 130 -24.11 5.02 7.49
C ASP A 130 -23.33 4.85 8.79
N SER A 131 -23.48 3.70 9.45
CA SER A 131 -22.72 3.37 10.66
C SER A 131 -21.24 3.15 10.35
N VAL A 132 -20.95 2.20 9.46
CA VAL A 132 -19.58 1.75 9.18
C VAL A 132 -18.75 2.84 8.51
N VAL A 133 -19.28 3.49 7.48
CA VAL A 133 -18.54 4.53 6.75
C VAL A 133 -18.20 5.69 7.68
N ARG A 134 -19.14 6.17 8.50
CA ARG A 134 -18.85 7.28 9.44
C ARG A 134 -17.83 6.89 10.50
N ALA A 135 -17.92 5.67 11.05
CA ALA A 135 -16.99 5.19 12.07
C ALA A 135 -15.57 5.09 11.52
N LEU A 136 -15.39 4.49 10.35
CA LEU A 136 -14.09 4.33 9.71
C LEU A 136 -13.54 5.67 9.18
N MET A 137 -14.39 6.56 8.65
CA MET A 137 -13.96 7.91 8.29
C MET A 137 -13.41 8.68 9.50
N GLN A 138 -14.02 8.52 10.68
CA GLN A 138 -13.53 9.14 11.91
C GLN A 138 -12.22 8.51 12.39
N ARG A 139 -12.15 7.17 12.39
CA ARG A 139 -10.96 6.42 12.81
C ARG A 139 -9.74 6.74 11.95
N ASP A 140 -9.93 6.77 10.63
CA ASP A 140 -8.84 6.85 9.64
C ASP A 140 -8.64 8.27 9.12
N HIS A 141 -9.30 9.27 9.70
CA HIS A 141 -9.23 10.67 9.28
C HIS A 141 -9.51 10.84 7.77
N VAL A 142 -10.68 10.38 7.31
CA VAL A 142 -11.11 10.50 5.91
C VAL A 142 -12.07 11.67 5.78
N LEU A 143 -11.77 12.62 4.90
CA LEU A 143 -12.58 13.82 4.74
C LEU A 143 -13.88 13.56 3.95
N GLY A 144 -13.81 12.76 2.89
CA GLY A 144 -14.93 12.51 1.99
C GLY A 144 -14.93 11.10 1.42
N ALA A 145 -16.13 10.54 1.28
CA ALA A 145 -16.36 9.23 0.67
C ALA A 145 -17.64 9.23 -0.16
N THR A 146 -17.69 8.39 -1.19
CA THR A 146 -18.88 8.15 -2.01
C THR A 146 -19.09 6.66 -2.19
N VAL A 147 -20.33 6.19 -2.10
CA VAL A 147 -20.69 4.77 -2.07
C VAL A 147 -21.88 4.52 -3.00
N ALA A 148 -21.83 3.43 -3.76
CA ALA A 148 -22.98 2.86 -4.45
C ALA A 148 -23.11 1.35 -4.15
N VAL A 149 -24.34 0.90 -3.94
CA VAL A 149 -24.70 -0.52 -3.79
C VAL A 149 -25.88 -0.79 -4.71
N VAL A 150 -25.78 -1.81 -5.56
CA VAL A 150 -26.78 -2.17 -6.57
C VAL A 150 -27.09 -3.65 -6.47
N GLN A 151 -28.37 -4.01 -6.47
CA GLN A 151 -28.82 -5.40 -6.63
C GLN A 151 -29.61 -5.54 -7.94
N GLY A 152 -29.16 -6.41 -8.84
CA GLY A 152 -29.69 -6.51 -10.21
C GLY A 152 -29.59 -5.20 -10.97
N ASN A 153 -30.74 -4.62 -11.34
CA ASN A 153 -30.82 -3.31 -11.98
C ASN A 153 -31.32 -2.20 -11.02
N THR A 154 -31.37 -2.48 -9.72
CA THR A 154 -31.92 -1.56 -8.71
C THR A 154 -30.81 -1.03 -7.81
N PRO A 155 -30.51 0.29 -7.86
CA PRO A 155 -29.66 0.91 -6.86
C PRO A 155 -30.33 0.85 -5.48
N LEU A 156 -29.67 0.20 -4.53
CA LEU A 156 -30.10 0.15 -3.13
C LEU A 156 -29.54 1.34 -2.33
N LEU A 157 -28.36 1.82 -2.71
CA LEU A 157 -27.72 2.99 -2.11
C LEU A 157 -26.89 3.73 -3.16
N VAL A 158 -26.98 5.06 -3.19
CA VAL A 158 -26.09 5.96 -3.93
C VAL A 158 -25.90 7.20 -3.06
N LYS A 159 -24.79 7.28 -2.32
CA LYS A 159 -24.65 8.23 -1.21
C LYS A 159 -23.24 8.81 -1.08
N GLY A 160 -23.18 10.07 -0.65
CA GLY A 160 -21.96 10.82 -0.36
C GLY A 160 -21.84 11.15 1.13
N TYR A 161 -20.61 11.14 1.63
CA TYR A 161 -20.26 11.41 3.03
C TYR A 161 -19.15 12.45 3.09
N GLY A 162 -19.24 13.39 4.04
CA GLY A 162 -18.20 14.39 4.27
C GLY A 162 -18.12 15.47 3.18
N TYR A 163 -16.91 15.85 2.79
CA TYR A 163 -16.63 16.96 1.86
C TYR A 163 -15.73 16.53 0.70
N ASP A 164 -16.02 17.04 -0.50
CA ASP A 164 -15.17 16.85 -1.69
C ASP A 164 -14.23 18.05 -1.95
N ARG A 165 -14.50 19.20 -1.33
CA ARG A 165 -13.70 20.43 -1.41
C ARG A 165 -13.85 21.23 -0.11
N LEU A 166 -12.80 21.95 0.30
CA LEU A 166 -12.82 22.82 1.48
C LEU A 166 -12.91 24.33 1.17
N SER A 167 -12.56 24.75 -0.05
CA SER A 167 -12.58 26.17 -0.45
C SER A 167 -13.14 26.40 -1.86
N PRO A 168 -14.41 26.85 -2.01
CA PRO A 168 -15.43 26.88 -0.97
C PRO A 168 -15.81 25.46 -0.52
N ALA A 169 -16.23 25.31 0.73
CA ALA A 169 -16.61 24.02 1.27
C ALA A 169 -17.80 23.42 0.49
N ARG A 170 -17.65 22.21 -0.03
CA ARG A 170 -18.69 21.48 -0.76
C ARG A 170 -18.81 20.06 -0.24
N ARG A 171 -20.04 19.66 0.09
CA ARG A 171 -20.35 18.30 0.53
C ARG A 171 -20.23 17.36 -0.65
N VAL A 172 -19.85 16.12 -0.38
CA VAL A 172 -19.89 15.07 -1.40
C VAL A 172 -21.33 14.88 -1.89
N ASP A 173 -21.56 15.15 -3.16
CA ASP A 173 -22.80 14.83 -3.87
C ASP A 173 -22.55 13.58 -4.71
N PRO A 174 -23.23 12.45 -4.44
CA PRO A 174 -22.98 11.21 -5.17
C PRO A 174 -23.34 11.27 -6.66
N ASN A 175 -24.04 12.31 -7.11
CA ASN A 175 -24.41 12.51 -8.51
C ASN A 175 -23.42 13.38 -9.30
N THR A 176 -22.60 14.18 -8.62
CA THR A 176 -21.76 15.20 -9.26
C THR A 176 -20.31 15.22 -8.77
N SER A 177 -20.03 14.90 -7.51
CA SER A 177 -18.67 14.87 -6.98
C SER A 177 -17.86 13.74 -7.60
N MET A 178 -16.94 14.09 -8.50
CA MET A 178 -16.10 13.13 -9.22
C MET A 178 -14.85 12.78 -8.42
N PHE A 179 -14.72 11.52 -8.03
CA PHE A 179 -13.55 10.98 -7.33
C PHE A 179 -12.63 10.29 -8.32
N ARG A 180 -11.31 10.43 -8.15
CA ARG A 180 -10.35 9.61 -8.90
C ARG A 180 -10.43 8.18 -8.41
N VAL A 181 -10.42 7.23 -9.34
CA VAL A 181 -10.63 5.80 -9.01
C VAL A 181 -9.41 4.91 -9.22
N GLY A 182 -8.28 5.50 -9.61
CA GLY A 182 -7.03 4.79 -9.81
C GLY A 182 -7.21 3.52 -10.64
N SER A 183 -6.80 2.37 -10.09
CA SER A 183 -6.82 1.09 -10.81
C SER A 183 -8.20 0.48 -11.10
N VAL A 184 -9.30 0.99 -10.52
CA VAL A 184 -10.66 0.61 -10.98
C VAL A 184 -10.83 0.91 -12.47
N THR A 185 -10.11 1.91 -12.99
CA THR A 185 -10.04 2.27 -14.41
C THR A 185 -9.74 1.10 -15.34
N LYS A 186 -8.98 0.09 -14.87
CA LYS A 186 -8.65 -1.09 -15.68
C LYS A 186 -9.89 -1.88 -16.09
N THR A 187 -10.95 -1.84 -15.29
CA THR A 187 -12.26 -2.41 -15.62
C THR A 187 -12.78 -1.86 -16.95
N PHE A 188 -12.67 -0.55 -17.17
CA PHE A 188 -13.05 0.08 -18.44
C PHE A 188 -12.20 -0.43 -19.61
N THR A 189 -10.88 -0.50 -19.41
CA THR A 189 -9.95 -1.02 -20.42
C THR A 189 -10.27 -2.45 -20.81
N TRP A 190 -10.60 -3.31 -19.84
CA TRP A 190 -10.93 -4.70 -20.12
C TRP A 190 -12.32 -4.88 -20.75
N ILE A 191 -13.29 -4.04 -20.42
CA ILE A 191 -14.57 -3.98 -21.15
C ILE A 191 -14.32 -3.67 -22.63
N VAL A 192 -13.52 -2.65 -22.94
CA VAL A 192 -13.19 -2.34 -24.34
C VAL A 192 -12.38 -3.46 -24.98
N ALA A 193 -11.43 -4.07 -24.28
CA ALA A 193 -10.69 -5.22 -24.80
C ALA A 193 -11.64 -6.34 -25.26
N ARG A 194 -12.67 -6.64 -24.46
CA ARG A 194 -13.70 -7.62 -24.82
C ARG A 194 -14.53 -7.19 -26.03
N GLN A 195 -14.93 -5.92 -26.11
CA GLN A 195 -15.63 -5.39 -27.30
C GLN A 195 -14.81 -5.51 -28.59
N GLU A 196 -13.52 -5.20 -28.52
CA GLU A 196 -12.60 -5.30 -29.68
C GLU A 196 -12.34 -6.76 -30.07
N MET A 197 -12.33 -7.68 -29.10
CA MET A 197 -12.29 -9.13 -29.35
C MET A 197 -13.57 -9.65 -30.00
N GLU A 198 -14.75 -9.22 -29.53
CA GLU A 198 -16.03 -9.58 -30.14
C GLU A 198 -16.13 -9.07 -31.58
N ALA A 199 -15.53 -7.92 -31.87
CA ALA A 199 -15.45 -7.38 -33.22
C ALA A 199 -14.37 -8.05 -34.10
N GLY A 200 -13.63 -9.03 -33.57
CA GLY A 200 -12.59 -9.76 -34.31
C GLY A 200 -11.35 -8.94 -34.66
N ARG A 201 -11.15 -7.77 -34.05
CA ARG A 201 -10.03 -6.86 -34.35
C ARG A 201 -8.76 -7.17 -33.56
N ILE A 202 -8.89 -7.83 -32.41
CA ILE A 202 -7.77 -8.31 -31.58
C ILE A 202 -8.17 -9.60 -30.86
N GLY A 203 -7.20 -10.47 -30.54
CA GLY A 203 -7.43 -11.71 -29.79
C GLY A 203 -6.51 -11.83 -28.58
N LEU A 204 -6.81 -12.79 -27.69
CA LEU A 204 -6.00 -13.05 -26.49
C LEU A 204 -4.55 -13.40 -26.81
N GLU A 205 -4.32 -14.14 -27.90
CA GLU A 205 -2.97 -14.57 -28.31
C GLU A 205 -2.32 -13.61 -29.31
N THR A 206 -3.00 -12.51 -29.68
CA THR A 206 -2.46 -11.55 -30.64
C THR A 206 -1.28 -10.79 -30.02
N PRO A 207 -0.12 -10.72 -30.72
CA PRO A 207 1.02 -9.93 -30.25
C PRO A 207 0.67 -8.44 -30.18
N VAL A 208 0.83 -7.84 -29.00
CA VAL A 208 0.44 -6.45 -28.72
C VAL A 208 1.28 -5.46 -29.52
N GLY A 209 2.54 -5.79 -29.79
CA GLY A 209 3.43 -4.99 -30.63
C GLY A 209 2.93 -4.80 -32.08
N GLN A 210 1.98 -5.61 -32.56
CA GLN A 210 1.35 -5.41 -33.89
C GLN A 210 0.34 -4.25 -33.91
N HIS A 211 -0.11 -3.80 -32.74
CA HIS A 211 -1.16 -2.79 -32.58
C HIS A 211 -0.60 -1.45 -32.06
N VAL A 212 0.71 -1.33 -31.86
CA VAL A 212 1.36 -0.11 -31.37
C VAL A 212 2.50 0.24 -32.34
N PRO A 213 2.68 1.52 -32.69
CA PRO A 213 3.82 1.92 -33.53
C PRO A 213 5.15 1.46 -32.91
N ALA A 214 6.03 0.89 -33.74
CA ALA A 214 7.29 0.29 -33.28
C ALA A 214 8.24 1.30 -32.61
N ASP A 215 8.11 2.58 -32.94
CA ASP A 215 8.90 3.66 -32.34
C ASP A 215 8.32 4.14 -30.99
N VAL A 216 7.06 3.82 -30.70
CA VAL A 216 6.40 4.03 -29.39
C VAL A 216 6.68 2.87 -28.46
N PHE A 217 6.46 1.64 -28.93
CA PHE A 217 6.79 0.43 -28.20
C PHE A 217 7.28 -0.65 -29.16
N ALA A 218 8.50 -1.12 -28.91
CA ALA A 218 9.04 -2.31 -29.53
C ALA A 218 9.53 -3.25 -28.44
N GLU A 219 9.21 -4.53 -28.60
CA GLU A 219 9.76 -5.56 -27.74
C GLU A 219 11.28 -5.64 -27.97
N ARG A 220 12.05 -5.38 -26.92
CA ARG A 220 13.52 -5.37 -26.97
C ARG A 220 14.13 -6.73 -26.64
N GLY A 221 13.31 -7.77 -26.49
CA GLY A 221 13.62 -8.98 -25.72
C GLY A 221 13.95 -10.23 -26.53
N VAL A 222 14.51 -11.21 -25.82
CA VAL A 222 14.84 -12.58 -26.27
C VAL A 222 13.65 -13.54 -26.08
N TYR A 223 12.55 -13.05 -25.51
CA TYR A 223 11.38 -13.85 -25.14
C TYR A 223 10.35 -13.91 -26.28
N LYS A 224 9.35 -14.77 -26.11
CA LYS A 224 8.20 -14.84 -27.02
C LYS A 224 7.42 -13.52 -27.04
N PRO A 225 6.67 -13.23 -28.12
CA PRO A 225 5.88 -12.02 -28.22
C PRO A 225 4.91 -11.81 -27.06
N LEU A 226 4.74 -10.56 -26.63
CA LEU A 226 3.81 -10.18 -25.59
C LEU A 226 2.38 -10.19 -26.14
N THR A 227 1.49 -10.94 -25.50
CA THR A 227 0.09 -11.07 -25.96
C THR A 227 -0.89 -10.27 -25.11
N LEU A 228 -2.10 -10.02 -25.63
CA LEU A 228 -3.18 -9.40 -24.84
C LEU A 228 -3.53 -10.23 -23.59
N ARG A 229 -3.49 -11.57 -23.67
CA ARG A 229 -3.63 -12.45 -22.51
C ARG A 229 -2.60 -12.12 -21.44
N ASN A 230 -1.34 -11.90 -21.83
CA ASN A 230 -0.29 -11.60 -20.87
C ASN A 230 -0.53 -10.27 -20.15
N LEU A 231 -1.06 -9.28 -20.86
CA LEU A 231 -1.40 -7.99 -20.26
C LEU A 231 -2.63 -8.09 -19.35
N MET A 232 -3.71 -8.75 -19.80
CA MET A 232 -4.94 -8.96 -19.01
C MET A 232 -4.71 -9.82 -17.76
N SER A 233 -3.74 -10.73 -17.77
CA SER A 233 -3.42 -11.60 -16.62
C SER A 233 -2.22 -11.10 -15.79
N HIS A 234 -1.71 -9.90 -16.08
CA HIS A 234 -0.50 -9.36 -15.45
C HIS A 234 0.73 -10.29 -15.51
N THR A 235 0.82 -11.11 -16.56
CA THR A 235 1.92 -12.04 -16.80
C THR A 235 2.92 -11.55 -17.87
N GLY A 236 2.97 -10.23 -18.14
CA GLY A 236 3.82 -9.67 -19.20
C GLY A 236 5.34 -9.79 -19.00
N GLY A 237 5.79 -10.10 -17.78
CA GLY A 237 7.21 -10.33 -17.50
C GLY A 237 8.03 -9.09 -17.18
N PHE A 238 7.38 -7.93 -17.09
CA PHE A 238 8.03 -6.67 -16.74
C PHE A 238 8.49 -6.62 -15.27
N GLU A 239 9.56 -5.89 -15.04
CA GLU A 239 9.84 -5.26 -13.74
C GLU A 239 8.86 -4.11 -13.48
N ASP A 240 8.87 -3.58 -12.26
CA ASP A 240 8.02 -2.45 -11.88
C ASP A 240 8.88 -1.22 -11.58
N THR A 241 8.81 -0.23 -12.47
CA THR A 241 9.42 1.09 -12.29
C THR A 241 8.30 2.11 -12.19
N SER A 242 8.29 2.90 -11.11
CA SER A 242 7.20 3.85 -10.87
C SER A 242 7.66 5.14 -10.19
N LEU A 243 8.88 5.17 -9.65
CA LEU A 243 9.33 6.28 -8.84
C LEU A 243 9.59 7.51 -9.71
N GLY A 244 8.91 8.62 -9.43
CA GLY A 244 9.16 9.93 -10.05
C GLY A 244 8.57 10.10 -11.45
N HIS A 245 7.89 9.09 -11.99
CA HIS A 245 7.31 9.17 -13.33
C HIS A 245 5.89 8.59 -13.43
N LEU A 246 5.41 7.80 -12.46
CA LEU A 246 4.05 7.26 -12.50
C LEU A 246 2.97 8.33 -12.33
N PHE A 247 3.21 9.29 -11.43
CA PHE A 247 2.34 10.43 -11.17
C PHE A 247 3.10 11.73 -11.39
N GLN A 248 2.39 12.74 -11.91
CA GLN A 248 2.94 14.07 -12.10
C GLN A 248 2.11 15.12 -11.38
N LEU A 249 2.73 15.88 -10.47
CA LEU A 249 2.05 16.95 -9.73
C LEU A 249 2.17 18.32 -10.41
N ASN A 250 3.23 18.51 -11.21
CA ASN A 250 3.45 19.75 -11.94
C ASN A 250 2.95 19.59 -13.39
N GLY A 251 1.84 20.27 -13.70
CA GLY A 251 1.21 20.29 -15.03
C GLY A 251 2.13 20.73 -16.18
N ALA A 252 3.24 21.41 -15.90
CA ALA A 252 4.22 21.80 -16.93
C ALA A 252 5.13 20.65 -17.41
N GLN A 253 5.17 19.53 -16.70
CA GLN A 253 6.02 18.37 -17.01
C GLN A 253 5.17 17.16 -17.46
N LEU A 254 3.93 17.39 -17.91
CA LEU A 254 3.07 16.34 -18.41
C LEU A 254 3.65 15.70 -19.67
N SER A 255 3.30 14.43 -19.88
CA SER A 255 3.65 13.75 -21.12
C SER A 255 2.56 12.79 -21.56
N GLY A 256 2.36 12.70 -22.88
CA GLY A 256 1.44 11.73 -23.47
C GLY A 256 2.01 10.31 -23.41
N PRO A 257 1.16 9.28 -23.64
CA PRO A 257 1.55 7.87 -23.61
C PRO A 257 2.78 7.55 -24.47
N ASP A 258 2.86 8.08 -25.69
CA ASP A 258 3.96 7.80 -26.61
C ASP A 258 5.32 8.27 -26.07
N GLY A 259 5.38 9.51 -25.60
CA GLY A 259 6.59 10.08 -25.01
C GLY A 259 6.99 9.34 -23.73
N TYR A 260 6.00 8.93 -22.95
CA TYR A 260 6.21 8.13 -21.75
C TYR A 260 6.81 6.76 -22.09
N PHE A 261 6.19 5.99 -23.01
CA PHE A 261 6.67 4.65 -23.36
C PHE A 261 8.09 4.67 -23.93
N ARG A 262 8.45 5.69 -24.73
CA ARG A 262 9.83 5.84 -25.23
C ARG A 262 10.86 5.99 -24.11
N ARG A 263 10.52 6.70 -23.03
CA ARG A 263 11.45 7.02 -21.92
C ARG A 263 11.42 5.99 -20.80
N HIS A 264 10.26 5.42 -20.52
CA HIS A 264 9.99 4.64 -19.31
C HIS A 264 9.49 3.22 -19.62
N THR A 265 9.93 2.61 -20.72
CA THR A 265 9.68 1.18 -20.95
C THR A 265 10.45 0.35 -19.92
N PRO A 266 9.77 -0.38 -19.01
CA PRO A 266 10.43 -1.24 -18.03
C PRO A 266 11.09 -2.43 -18.71
N ARG A 267 12.15 -2.98 -18.10
CA ARG A 267 12.79 -4.19 -18.62
C ARG A 267 11.88 -5.39 -18.45
N GLN A 268 11.89 -6.27 -19.44
CA GLN A 268 11.31 -7.60 -19.29
C GLN A 268 12.33 -8.51 -18.62
N VAL A 269 12.08 -8.86 -17.36
CA VAL A 269 13.04 -9.60 -16.50
C VAL A 269 12.74 -11.09 -16.41
N ARG A 270 11.64 -11.54 -17.03
CA ARG A 270 11.14 -12.92 -17.04
C ARG A 270 10.24 -13.14 -18.26
N ALA A 271 10.01 -14.40 -18.62
CA ALA A 271 9.23 -14.72 -19.82
C ALA A 271 7.73 -14.40 -19.64
N PRO A 272 7.01 -13.96 -20.70
CA PRO A 272 5.56 -13.80 -20.63
C PRO A 272 4.84 -15.09 -20.25
N GLY A 273 3.85 -15.00 -19.36
CA GLY A 273 3.06 -16.13 -18.90
C GLY A 273 3.68 -16.94 -17.76
N GLU A 274 4.87 -16.59 -17.27
CA GLU A 274 5.53 -17.38 -16.21
C GLU A 274 4.76 -17.33 -14.88
N PHE A 275 4.39 -16.13 -14.43
CA PHE A 275 3.52 -15.89 -13.28
C PHE A 275 3.02 -14.44 -13.28
N SER A 276 2.00 -14.16 -12.48
CA SER A 276 1.43 -12.81 -12.34
C SER A 276 2.35 -11.91 -11.52
N SER A 277 2.62 -10.71 -12.03
CA SER A 277 3.13 -9.61 -11.24
C SER A 277 2.56 -8.34 -11.84
N TYR A 278 1.71 -7.69 -11.05
CA TYR A 278 0.86 -6.58 -11.43
C TYR A 278 1.67 -5.47 -12.13
N SER A 279 1.07 -4.86 -13.15
CA SER A 279 1.77 -3.92 -14.03
C SER A 279 0.82 -2.86 -14.54
N ASN A 280 1.01 -1.61 -14.09
CA ASN A 280 0.30 -0.46 -14.65
C ASN A 280 0.74 -0.21 -16.09
N PHE A 281 2.04 -0.30 -16.37
CA PHE A 281 2.61 -0.19 -17.71
C PHE A 281 1.94 -1.17 -18.69
N GLY A 282 1.79 -2.43 -18.30
CA GLY A 282 1.16 -3.44 -19.15
C GLY A 282 -0.29 -3.09 -19.50
N VAL A 283 -1.06 -2.54 -18.58
CA VAL A 283 -2.45 -2.16 -18.86
C VAL A 283 -2.54 -0.87 -19.68
N ALA A 284 -1.66 0.10 -19.43
CA ALA A 284 -1.59 1.31 -20.25
C ALA A 284 -1.20 0.98 -21.70
N LEU A 285 -0.24 0.06 -21.88
CA LEU A 285 0.12 -0.45 -23.20
C LEU A 285 -1.06 -1.16 -23.88
N ALA A 286 -1.83 -1.96 -23.14
CA ALA A 286 -3.05 -2.57 -23.67
C ALA A 286 -4.07 -1.51 -24.10
N ALA A 287 -4.31 -0.49 -23.27
CA ALA A 287 -5.23 0.59 -23.60
C ALA A 287 -4.81 1.36 -24.86
N THR A 288 -3.51 1.66 -25.01
CA THR A 288 -2.98 2.28 -26.23
C THR A 288 -3.12 1.37 -27.45
N ALA A 289 -2.83 0.08 -27.32
CA ALA A 289 -3.05 -0.89 -28.41
C ALA A 289 -4.53 -0.94 -28.83
N LEU A 290 -5.46 -0.90 -27.87
CA LEU A 290 -6.90 -0.87 -28.14
C LEU A 290 -7.33 0.43 -28.82
N SER A 291 -6.79 1.59 -28.42
CA SER A 291 -7.10 2.86 -29.11
C SER A 291 -6.63 2.86 -30.55
N GLN A 292 -5.44 2.31 -30.83
CA GLN A 292 -4.95 2.14 -32.20
C GLN A 292 -5.80 1.15 -33.01
N THR A 293 -6.16 0.02 -32.39
CA THR A 293 -7.01 -1.02 -33.01
C THR A 293 -8.39 -0.48 -33.39
N ALA A 294 -8.98 0.33 -32.52
CA ALA A 294 -10.26 0.97 -32.74
C ALA A 294 -10.17 2.25 -33.59
N GLN A 295 -8.97 2.67 -34.00
CA GLN A 295 -8.70 3.94 -34.68
C GLN A 295 -9.24 5.16 -33.91
N ALA A 296 -9.24 5.08 -32.58
CA ALA A 296 -9.63 6.17 -31.71
C ALA A 296 -8.50 7.21 -31.61
N LYS A 297 -8.86 8.48 -31.46
CA LYS A 297 -7.91 9.59 -31.32
C LYS A 297 -6.96 9.39 -30.13
N ASP A 298 -7.51 8.98 -29.00
CA ASP A 298 -6.79 8.74 -27.76
C ASP A 298 -7.60 7.77 -26.87
N VAL A 299 -6.96 7.26 -25.80
CA VAL A 299 -7.59 6.35 -24.84
C VAL A 299 -8.83 6.98 -24.17
N PRO A 300 -8.81 8.25 -23.70
CA PRO A 300 -10.03 8.90 -23.20
C PRO A 300 -11.20 8.87 -24.20
N SER A 301 -10.99 9.26 -25.46
CA SER A 301 -12.02 9.23 -26.49
C SER A 301 -12.55 7.83 -26.79
N LEU A 302 -11.69 6.81 -26.71
CA LEU A 302 -12.11 5.42 -26.83
C LEU A 302 -13.11 5.06 -25.73
N MET A 303 -12.79 5.32 -24.46
CA MET A 303 -13.67 4.98 -23.33
C MET A 303 -14.97 5.79 -23.31
N GLU A 304 -14.89 7.08 -23.69
CA GLU A 304 -16.05 7.95 -23.86
C GLU A 304 -17.05 7.32 -24.86
N ALA A 305 -16.58 6.93 -26.04
CA ALA A 305 -17.44 6.39 -27.10
C ALA A 305 -17.94 4.96 -26.82
N ARG A 306 -17.13 4.15 -26.12
CA ARG A 306 -17.40 2.71 -25.95
C ARG A 306 -18.14 2.34 -24.67
N ILE A 307 -18.08 3.20 -23.64
CA ILE A 307 -18.64 2.92 -22.32
C ILE A 307 -19.47 4.09 -21.82
N PHE A 308 -18.85 5.27 -21.68
CA PHE A 308 -19.46 6.34 -20.89
C PHE A 308 -20.68 6.95 -21.57
N GLN A 309 -20.59 7.28 -22.86
CA GLN A 309 -21.72 7.82 -23.61
C GLN A 309 -22.87 6.82 -23.75
N PRO A 310 -22.65 5.53 -24.15
CA PRO A 310 -23.72 4.54 -24.20
C PRO A 310 -24.45 4.34 -22.87
N LEU A 311 -23.75 4.46 -21.73
CA LEU A 311 -24.34 4.32 -20.39
C LEU A 311 -24.90 5.62 -19.81
N GLY A 312 -24.71 6.76 -20.49
CA GLY A 312 -25.05 8.09 -19.95
C GLY A 312 -24.26 8.44 -18.69
N MET A 313 -23.02 7.98 -18.56
CA MET A 313 -22.12 8.28 -17.45
C MET A 313 -21.48 9.68 -17.62
N ASP A 314 -22.32 10.71 -17.51
CA ASP A 314 -21.97 12.10 -17.86
C ASP A 314 -20.95 12.75 -16.91
N HIS A 315 -20.69 12.15 -15.74
CA HIS A 315 -19.67 12.57 -14.78
C HIS A 315 -18.58 11.52 -14.64
N THR A 316 -18.21 10.87 -15.75
CA THR A 316 -17.11 9.91 -15.82
C THR A 316 -16.17 10.21 -16.98
N THR A 317 -14.88 10.22 -16.71
CA THR A 317 -13.87 10.57 -17.73
C THR A 317 -12.47 10.05 -17.37
N LEU A 318 -11.60 9.93 -18.38
CA LEU A 318 -10.16 9.79 -18.18
C LEU A 318 -9.37 11.06 -18.55
N ARG A 319 -10.07 12.16 -18.89
CA ARG A 319 -9.43 13.45 -19.12
C ARG A 319 -9.08 14.09 -17.79
N GLU A 320 -7.91 14.70 -17.74
CA GLU A 320 -7.39 15.33 -16.52
C GLU A 320 -7.36 16.86 -16.66
N PRO A 321 -7.48 17.62 -15.55
CA PRO A 321 -7.54 19.07 -15.57
C PRO A 321 -6.13 19.67 -15.69
N TYR A 322 -5.75 20.18 -16.86
CA TYR A 322 -4.48 20.88 -17.03
C TYR A 322 -4.63 22.10 -17.93
N ALA A 323 -3.71 23.07 -17.80
CA ALA A 323 -3.70 24.26 -18.64
C ALA A 323 -2.96 23.98 -19.96
N THR A 324 -3.56 24.33 -21.09
CA THR A 324 -2.88 24.32 -22.39
C THR A 324 -1.92 25.52 -22.48
N GLY A 325 -0.62 25.26 -22.63
CA GLY A 325 0.41 26.29 -22.79
C GLY A 325 0.71 26.63 -24.27
N PRO A 326 1.59 27.61 -24.55
CA PRO A 326 1.96 28.02 -25.92
C PRO A 326 2.70 26.95 -26.72
N ALA A 327 3.30 25.98 -26.02
CA ALA A 327 3.85 24.76 -26.59
C ALA A 327 2.88 23.64 -26.24
N ASP A 328 1.92 23.36 -27.13
CA ASP A 328 1.12 22.14 -27.03
C ASP A 328 2.10 20.97 -26.88
N ILE A 329 2.10 20.34 -25.70
CA ILE A 329 2.87 19.13 -25.47
C ILE A 329 2.28 18.10 -26.44
N GLN A 330 3.04 17.78 -27.48
CA GLN A 330 2.56 16.95 -28.59
C GLN A 330 1.91 15.67 -28.06
N ASN A 331 0.74 15.34 -28.61
CA ASN A 331 0.00 14.11 -28.36
C ASN A 331 -0.60 13.96 -26.94
N LEU A 332 -0.87 15.05 -26.23
CA LEU A 332 -1.77 14.99 -25.06
C LEU A 332 -3.26 14.90 -25.49
N PRO A 333 -4.08 14.05 -24.84
CA PRO A 333 -5.53 14.08 -24.99
C PRO A 333 -6.08 15.45 -24.58
N ALA A 334 -7.18 15.93 -25.18
CA ALA A 334 -7.77 17.21 -24.79
C ALA A 334 -8.03 17.29 -23.26
N PRO A 335 -7.82 18.47 -22.64
CA PRO A 335 -8.00 18.65 -21.20
C PRO A 335 -9.45 18.44 -20.78
N LEU A 336 -9.65 18.19 -19.49
CA LEU A 336 -10.99 18.05 -18.91
C LEU A 336 -11.82 19.32 -19.14
N ALA A 337 -13.07 19.14 -19.59
CA ALA A 337 -13.99 20.22 -19.86
C ALA A 337 -14.30 21.02 -18.57
N ALA A 338 -14.42 22.35 -18.69
CA ALA A 338 -14.54 23.25 -17.54
C ALA A 338 -15.71 22.92 -16.59
N ASN A 339 -16.84 22.45 -17.14
CA ASN A 339 -17.99 22.01 -16.34
C ASN A 339 -17.63 20.82 -15.43
N LEU A 340 -16.93 19.81 -15.96
CA LEU A 340 -16.50 18.65 -15.19
C LEU A 340 -15.32 18.95 -14.26
N THR A 341 -14.43 19.87 -14.63
CA THR A 341 -13.36 20.33 -13.74
C THR A 341 -13.93 20.90 -12.44
N SER A 342 -15.04 21.62 -12.51
CA SER A 342 -15.71 22.12 -11.30
C SER A 342 -16.23 20.99 -10.41
N ALA A 343 -16.61 19.85 -10.99
CA ALA A 343 -17.22 18.70 -10.34
C ALA A 343 -16.18 17.74 -9.69
N LEU A 344 -14.90 17.88 -10.03
CA LEU A 344 -13.82 17.12 -9.39
C LEU A 344 -13.77 17.35 -7.87
N SER A 345 -13.63 16.25 -7.13
CA SER A 345 -13.16 16.26 -5.74
C SER A 345 -11.69 16.65 -5.71
N ASP A 346 -11.30 17.43 -4.72
CA ASP A 346 -9.90 17.59 -4.36
C ASP A 346 -9.41 16.32 -3.65
N GLY A 347 -8.10 16.07 -3.70
CA GLY A 347 -7.45 15.04 -2.88
C GLY A 347 -6.88 15.66 -1.60
N PHE A 348 -6.87 14.89 -0.50
CA PHE A 348 -6.48 15.41 0.82
C PHE A 348 -5.44 14.56 1.53
N ILE A 349 -4.66 15.20 2.39
CA ILE A 349 -3.83 14.56 3.41
C ILE A 349 -4.26 15.10 4.78
N TRP A 350 -4.29 14.23 5.78
CA TRP A 350 -4.42 14.59 7.18
C TRP A 350 -3.03 14.82 7.79
N ASP A 351 -2.76 16.02 8.33
CA ASP A 351 -1.44 16.38 8.86
C ASP A 351 -1.30 16.24 10.38
N GLY A 352 -2.28 15.61 11.03
CA GLY A 352 -2.36 15.48 12.50
C GLY A 352 -3.23 16.56 13.17
N ALA A 353 -3.58 17.63 12.46
CA ALA A 353 -4.44 18.69 13.00
C ALA A 353 -5.57 19.12 12.04
N THR A 354 -5.28 19.15 10.74
CA THR A 354 -6.22 19.59 9.71
C THR A 354 -6.08 18.79 8.42
N TYR A 355 -7.03 19.02 7.51
CA TYR A 355 -6.99 18.49 6.16
C TYR A 355 -6.37 19.50 5.21
N LYS A 356 -5.39 19.05 4.41
CA LYS A 356 -4.73 19.86 3.38
C LYS A 356 -5.07 19.32 2.01
N ALA A 357 -5.72 20.15 1.20
CA ALA A 357 -5.94 19.87 -0.22
C ALA A 357 -4.59 19.74 -0.93
N GLN A 358 -4.49 18.75 -1.81
CA GLN A 358 -3.28 18.45 -2.57
C GLN A 358 -3.46 18.81 -4.05
N PRO A 359 -2.35 19.09 -4.77
CA PRO A 359 -2.37 19.20 -6.22
C PRO A 359 -2.94 17.95 -6.90
N PHE A 360 -3.54 18.13 -8.08
CA PHE A 360 -4.02 17.01 -8.88
C PHE A 360 -2.85 16.08 -9.27
N ASP A 361 -3.03 14.78 -9.05
CA ASP A 361 -2.03 13.75 -9.29
C ASP A 361 -2.18 13.13 -10.68
N HIS A 362 -1.59 13.80 -11.67
CA HIS A 362 -1.76 13.44 -13.07
C HIS A 362 -1.20 12.07 -13.42
N ALA A 363 -1.96 11.30 -14.20
CA ALA A 363 -1.60 9.97 -14.70
C ALA A 363 -1.93 9.82 -16.20
N ILE A 364 -1.90 10.91 -16.98
CA ILE A 364 -2.28 10.95 -18.41
C ILE A 364 -1.64 9.82 -19.24
N ALA A 365 -0.33 9.61 -19.07
CA ALA A 365 0.41 8.57 -19.78
C ALA A 365 -0.07 7.14 -19.45
N MET A 366 -0.72 6.98 -18.29
CA MET A 366 -1.28 5.75 -17.77
C MET A 366 -2.81 5.80 -17.75
N SER A 367 -3.44 6.64 -18.58
CA SER A 367 -4.88 6.91 -18.50
C SER A 367 -5.73 5.64 -18.43
N GLY A 368 -5.53 4.65 -19.32
CA GLY A 368 -6.26 3.38 -19.29
C GLY A 368 -5.99 2.47 -18.08
N ALA A 369 -4.97 2.77 -17.27
CA ALA A 369 -4.63 2.03 -16.06
C ALA A 369 -5.03 2.76 -14.76
N LEU A 370 -5.02 4.10 -14.74
CA LEU A 370 -5.12 4.92 -13.52
C LEU A 370 -5.96 6.21 -13.66
N GLY A 371 -6.32 6.64 -14.87
CA GLY A 371 -6.77 8.01 -15.13
C GLY A 371 -8.24 8.31 -14.85
N GLY A 372 -9.05 7.31 -14.49
CA GLY A 372 -10.49 7.47 -14.32
C GLY A 372 -10.87 8.39 -13.16
N SER A 373 -11.84 9.26 -13.41
CA SER A 373 -12.61 9.99 -12.40
C SER A 373 -14.10 9.75 -12.64
N THR A 374 -14.88 9.47 -11.59
CA THR A 374 -16.29 9.09 -11.72
C THR A 374 -17.11 9.46 -10.47
N THR A 375 -18.43 9.30 -10.55
CA THR A 375 -19.36 9.43 -9.42
C THR A 375 -19.90 8.06 -9.02
N SER A 376 -20.41 7.92 -7.79
CA SER A 376 -21.05 6.67 -7.36
C SER A 376 -22.34 6.40 -8.15
N ARG A 377 -23.07 7.44 -8.56
CA ARG A 377 -24.23 7.32 -9.47
C ARG A 377 -23.84 6.68 -10.82
N ASP A 378 -22.78 7.16 -11.45
CA ASP A 378 -22.35 6.61 -12.74
C ASP A 378 -21.83 5.19 -12.60
N MET A 379 -21.08 4.90 -11.54
CA MET A 379 -20.67 3.54 -11.24
C MET A 379 -21.85 2.61 -10.95
N ALA A 380 -22.94 3.10 -10.32
CA ALA A 380 -24.16 2.31 -10.14
C ALA A 380 -24.75 1.87 -11.49
N ARG A 381 -24.74 2.73 -12.53
CA ARG A 381 -25.17 2.37 -13.88
C ARG A 381 -24.29 1.29 -14.51
N LEU A 382 -22.97 1.46 -14.44
CA LEU A 382 -22.04 0.42 -14.92
C LEU A 382 -22.30 -0.90 -14.21
N MET A 383 -22.39 -0.87 -12.88
CA MET A 383 -22.62 -2.05 -12.04
C MET A 383 -23.92 -2.78 -12.42
N SER A 384 -25.03 -2.06 -12.61
CA SER A 384 -26.29 -2.65 -13.09
C SER A 384 -26.11 -3.42 -14.40
N VAL A 385 -25.41 -2.83 -15.38
CA VAL A 385 -25.17 -3.49 -16.68
C VAL A 385 -24.25 -4.70 -16.54
N MET A 386 -23.23 -4.63 -15.69
CA MET A 386 -22.33 -5.76 -15.44
C MET A 386 -23.03 -6.94 -14.74
N LEU A 387 -23.92 -6.66 -13.78
CA LEU A 387 -24.78 -7.65 -13.15
C LEU A 387 -25.73 -8.29 -14.17
N ALA A 388 -26.27 -7.49 -15.09
CA ALA A 388 -27.08 -7.94 -16.21
C ALA A 388 -26.29 -8.53 -17.40
N ASN A 389 -25.08 -9.07 -17.14
CA ASN A 389 -24.24 -9.74 -18.14
C ASN A 389 -23.89 -8.87 -19.37
N GLY A 390 -23.71 -7.56 -19.16
CA GLY A 390 -23.36 -6.60 -20.19
C GLY A 390 -24.55 -5.98 -20.93
N GLN A 391 -25.79 -6.36 -20.58
CA GLN A 391 -26.99 -5.94 -21.30
C GLN A 391 -28.11 -5.51 -20.35
N ALA A 392 -28.44 -4.23 -20.31
CA ALA A 392 -29.56 -3.69 -19.53
C ALA A 392 -30.16 -2.47 -20.22
N ASP A 393 -31.47 -2.27 -20.07
CA ASP A 393 -32.19 -1.06 -20.52
C ASP A 393 -31.94 -0.68 -21.99
N GLY A 394 -31.86 -1.68 -22.87
CA GLY A 394 -31.59 -1.48 -24.30
C GLY A 394 -30.13 -1.18 -24.65
N ILE A 395 -29.24 -1.12 -23.66
CA ILE A 395 -27.80 -0.94 -23.83
C ILE A 395 -27.13 -2.31 -23.84
N SER A 396 -26.19 -2.53 -24.77
CA SER A 396 -25.36 -3.73 -24.84
C SER A 396 -23.90 -3.33 -24.90
N LEU A 397 -23.18 -3.49 -23.78
CA LEU A 397 -21.74 -3.24 -23.72
C LEU A 397 -20.92 -4.40 -24.27
N TYR A 398 -21.33 -5.63 -23.99
CA TYR A 398 -20.66 -6.84 -24.43
C TYR A 398 -21.64 -8.02 -24.39
N ASN A 399 -21.28 -9.12 -25.05
CA ASN A 399 -22.14 -10.30 -25.14
C ASN A 399 -21.98 -11.27 -23.96
N ALA A 400 -22.81 -12.31 -23.93
CA ALA A 400 -22.81 -13.32 -22.88
C ALA A 400 -21.47 -14.09 -22.75
N ASP A 401 -20.68 -14.21 -23.82
CA ASP A 401 -19.39 -14.89 -23.77
C ASP A 401 -18.36 -14.05 -23.02
N SER A 402 -18.38 -12.72 -23.24
CA SER A 402 -17.56 -11.79 -22.47
C SER A 402 -18.03 -11.67 -21.01
N ALA A 403 -19.34 -11.72 -20.74
CA ALA A 403 -19.85 -11.79 -19.38
C ALA A 403 -19.32 -13.04 -18.64
N ARG A 404 -19.29 -14.21 -19.29
CA ARG A 404 -18.66 -15.42 -18.73
C ARG A 404 -17.15 -15.24 -18.56
N ALA A 405 -16.49 -14.57 -19.50
CA ALA A 405 -15.05 -14.34 -19.45
C ALA A 405 -14.63 -13.43 -18.27
N PHE A 406 -15.47 -12.48 -17.85
CA PHE A 406 -15.27 -11.68 -16.63
C PHE A 406 -15.48 -12.48 -15.33
N ARG A 407 -15.91 -13.74 -15.43
CA ARG A 407 -16.07 -14.68 -14.31
C ARG A 407 -15.20 -15.93 -14.47
N THR A 408 -14.36 -15.98 -15.50
CA THR A 408 -13.50 -17.14 -15.80
C THR A 408 -12.03 -16.76 -15.69
N PRO A 409 -11.30 -17.29 -14.70
CA PRO A 409 -9.87 -17.05 -14.53
C PRO A 409 -9.05 -17.35 -15.79
N LEU A 410 -8.11 -16.45 -16.13
CA LEU A 410 -7.14 -16.66 -17.21
C LEU A 410 -5.96 -17.51 -16.76
N LEU A 411 -5.67 -17.54 -15.47
CA LEU A 411 -4.63 -18.34 -14.84
C LEU A 411 -5.26 -19.45 -14.00
N LYS A 412 -4.70 -20.66 -14.12
CA LYS A 412 -5.04 -21.76 -13.23
C LYS A 412 -4.29 -21.58 -11.91
N MET A 413 -5.00 -21.09 -10.90
CA MET A 413 -4.49 -20.86 -9.55
C MET A 413 -5.14 -21.82 -8.55
N PRO A 414 -4.55 -22.02 -7.35
CA PRO A 414 -5.22 -22.67 -6.24
C PRO A 414 -6.57 -21.99 -5.93
N GLU A 415 -7.49 -22.75 -5.33
CA GLU A 415 -8.79 -22.20 -4.90
C GLU A 415 -8.59 -21.01 -3.93
N GLY A 416 -9.39 -19.96 -4.10
CA GLY A 416 -9.25 -18.71 -3.34
C GLY A 416 -8.14 -17.76 -3.80
N TYR A 417 -7.29 -18.16 -4.76
CA TYR A 417 -6.26 -17.29 -5.33
C TYR A 417 -6.76 -16.61 -6.61
N ASN A 418 -6.41 -15.33 -6.74
CA ASN A 418 -6.77 -14.52 -7.89
C ASN A 418 -6.15 -15.07 -9.18
N GLY A 419 -6.97 -15.62 -10.07
CA GLY A 419 -6.54 -16.08 -11.38
C GLY A 419 -6.76 -15.09 -12.53
N TRP A 420 -7.14 -13.84 -12.24
CA TRP A 420 -7.48 -12.78 -13.20
C TRP A 420 -8.58 -13.18 -14.21
N ALA A 421 -9.83 -12.81 -13.95
CA ALA A 421 -10.95 -13.10 -14.83
C ALA A 421 -11.15 -11.98 -15.86
N SER A 422 -10.58 -12.15 -17.06
CA SER A 422 -10.48 -11.09 -18.08
C SER A 422 -9.99 -9.76 -17.48
N GLY A 423 -8.95 -9.84 -16.65
CA GLY A 423 -8.33 -8.69 -16.00
C GLY A 423 -9.04 -8.15 -14.76
N LEU A 424 -10.19 -8.71 -14.37
CA LEU A 424 -10.75 -8.48 -13.04
C LEU A 424 -10.05 -9.36 -12.01
N MET A 425 -9.83 -8.80 -10.82
CA MET A 425 -9.40 -9.56 -9.65
C MET A 425 -10.51 -10.53 -9.25
N VAL A 426 -10.13 -11.79 -9.01
CA VAL A 426 -10.98 -12.79 -8.36
C VAL A 426 -10.55 -12.88 -6.90
N ARG A 427 -11.47 -12.68 -5.97
CA ARG A 427 -11.23 -12.82 -4.53
C ARG A 427 -12.30 -13.72 -3.92
N THR A 428 -12.04 -14.19 -2.72
CA THR A 428 -13.04 -14.81 -1.85
C THR A 428 -13.25 -13.88 -0.67
N SER A 429 -14.48 -13.43 -0.44
CA SER A 429 -14.82 -12.63 0.75
C SER A 429 -14.61 -13.47 2.02
N PRO A 430 -14.52 -12.85 3.21
CA PRO A 430 -14.54 -13.61 4.45
C PRO A 430 -15.76 -14.55 4.50
N SER A 431 -16.96 -14.06 4.22
CA SER A 431 -18.22 -14.83 4.00
C SER A 431 -18.17 -16.00 2.99
N GLY A 432 -17.06 -16.21 2.27
CA GLY A 432 -16.88 -17.33 1.35
C GLY A 432 -17.46 -17.10 -0.05
N LEU A 433 -17.92 -15.89 -0.35
CA LEU A 433 -18.47 -15.52 -1.64
C LEU A 433 -17.34 -15.19 -2.61
N VAL A 434 -17.46 -15.64 -3.87
CA VAL A 434 -16.50 -15.28 -4.90
C VAL A 434 -16.82 -13.89 -5.43
N THR A 435 -15.85 -13.00 -5.37
CA THR A 435 -16.02 -11.61 -5.80
C THR A 435 -15.13 -11.31 -7.00
N TYR A 436 -15.65 -10.47 -7.90
CA TYR A 436 -14.96 -10.01 -9.10
C TYR A 436 -14.92 -8.49 -9.10
N GLY A 437 -13.79 -7.91 -9.50
CA GLY A 437 -13.71 -6.46 -9.63
C GLY A 437 -12.30 -5.95 -9.60
N HIS A 438 -12.09 -4.79 -9.01
CA HIS A 438 -10.76 -4.19 -8.92
C HIS A 438 -10.71 -3.13 -7.81
N SER A 439 -9.64 -3.11 -7.03
CA SER A 439 -9.34 -1.98 -6.12
C SER A 439 -8.57 -0.87 -6.84
N GLY A 440 -8.54 0.34 -6.30
CA GLY A 440 -7.89 1.48 -6.93
C GLY A 440 -7.25 2.40 -5.91
N ALA A 441 -6.08 2.91 -6.26
CA ALA A 441 -5.45 3.99 -5.53
C ALA A 441 -4.80 4.96 -6.51
N THR A 442 -4.86 6.25 -6.18
CA THR A 442 -3.93 7.26 -6.68
C THR A 442 -3.10 7.77 -5.49
N LEU A 443 -2.45 8.93 -5.58
CA LEU A 443 -1.72 9.46 -4.41
C LEU A 443 -2.67 9.82 -3.26
N TRP A 444 -3.87 10.34 -3.58
CA TRP A 444 -4.80 10.91 -2.60
C TRP A 444 -6.14 10.19 -2.48
N PHE A 445 -6.47 9.34 -3.46
CA PHE A 445 -7.76 8.67 -3.55
C PHE A 445 -7.60 7.16 -3.43
N ASN A 446 -8.58 6.51 -2.82
CA ASN A 446 -8.67 5.06 -2.73
C ASN A 446 -10.09 4.62 -3.12
N SER A 447 -10.22 3.51 -3.83
CA SER A 447 -11.50 3.02 -4.34
C SER A 447 -11.56 1.51 -4.38
N ASN A 448 -12.77 0.96 -4.41
CA ASN A 448 -12.98 -0.46 -4.58
C ASN A 448 -14.27 -0.72 -5.34
N LEU A 449 -14.21 -1.60 -6.35
CA LEU A 449 -15.35 -2.10 -7.10
C LEU A 449 -15.41 -3.61 -6.89
N VAL A 450 -16.55 -4.09 -6.38
CA VAL A 450 -16.80 -5.50 -6.08
C VAL A 450 -18.12 -5.92 -6.71
N ILE A 451 -18.13 -7.02 -7.44
CA ILE A 451 -19.29 -7.66 -8.04
C ILE A 451 -19.41 -9.05 -7.45
N VAL A 452 -20.60 -9.39 -6.99
CA VAL A 452 -20.93 -10.66 -6.31
C VAL A 452 -22.08 -11.32 -7.08
N PRO A 453 -21.77 -12.11 -8.13
CA PRO A 453 -22.78 -12.72 -8.99
C PRO A 453 -23.76 -13.61 -8.22
N GLU A 454 -23.30 -14.31 -7.18
CA GLU A 454 -24.13 -15.20 -6.34
C GLU A 454 -25.25 -14.44 -5.64
N MET A 455 -25.03 -13.16 -5.35
CA MET A 455 -25.99 -12.25 -4.70
C MET A 455 -26.71 -11.30 -5.66
N ASN A 456 -26.35 -11.37 -6.94
CA ASN A 456 -26.70 -10.38 -7.94
C ASN A 456 -26.43 -8.94 -7.43
N LEU A 457 -25.33 -8.75 -6.69
CA LEU A 457 -25.00 -7.54 -5.94
C LEU A 457 -23.68 -6.94 -6.46
N ALA A 458 -23.58 -5.62 -6.50
CA ALA A 458 -22.33 -4.92 -6.77
C ALA A 458 -22.17 -3.69 -5.86
N ILE A 459 -20.94 -3.44 -5.45
CA ILE A 459 -20.55 -2.45 -4.45
C ILE A 459 -19.42 -1.61 -5.04
N PHE A 460 -19.56 -0.29 -4.96
CA PHE A 460 -18.51 0.66 -5.28
C PHE A 460 -18.32 1.64 -4.12
N ILE A 461 -17.08 1.88 -3.73
CA ILE A 461 -16.72 2.91 -2.75
C ILE A 461 -15.49 3.67 -3.25
N SER A 462 -15.45 4.97 -2.98
CA SER A 462 -14.24 5.79 -3.17
C SER A 462 -14.08 6.83 -2.07
N THR A 463 -12.85 7.06 -1.63
CA THR A 463 -12.46 8.07 -0.63
C THR A 463 -11.48 9.07 -1.22
N ASN A 464 -11.47 10.32 -0.74
CA ASN A 464 -10.61 11.40 -1.26
C ASN A 464 -9.48 11.82 -0.31
N THR A 465 -9.13 10.96 0.65
CA THR A 465 -8.02 11.23 1.58
C THR A 465 -7.02 10.10 1.51
N GLN A 466 -5.74 10.46 1.61
CA GLN A 466 -4.60 9.54 1.56
C GLN A 466 -4.78 8.34 2.51
N SER A 467 -5.29 8.57 3.71
CA SER A 467 -5.54 7.55 4.74
C SER A 467 -6.83 6.73 4.55
N GLY A 468 -7.67 7.04 3.55
CA GLY A 468 -8.99 6.42 3.38
C GLY A 468 -8.99 5.02 2.76
N GLY A 469 -7.82 4.44 2.55
CA GLY A 469 -7.71 3.16 1.88
C GLY A 469 -8.24 1.97 2.69
N ASP A 470 -8.11 1.98 4.02
CA ASP A 470 -8.66 0.90 4.87
C ASP A 470 -10.17 0.83 4.74
N LEU A 471 -10.83 2.00 4.79
CA LEU A 471 -12.26 2.13 4.54
C LEU A 471 -12.65 1.61 3.15
N ALA A 472 -11.94 2.03 2.09
CA ALA A 472 -12.26 1.59 0.73
C ALA A 472 -12.09 0.07 0.55
N GLU A 473 -11.05 -0.52 1.14
CA GLU A 473 -10.74 -1.95 1.00
C GLU A 473 -11.67 -2.84 1.83
N SER A 474 -11.94 -2.48 3.08
CA SER A 474 -12.71 -3.30 4.03
C SER A 474 -14.22 -3.19 3.89
N PHE A 475 -14.76 -2.04 3.43
CA PHE A 475 -16.20 -1.81 3.41
C PHE A 475 -17.00 -2.88 2.63
N PRO A 476 -16.61 -3.32 1.42
CA PRO A 476 -17.35 -4.36 0.72
C PRO A 476 -17.40 -5.68 1.49
N ASP A 477 -16.30 -6.11 2.10
CA ASP A 477 -16.24 -7.35 2.86
C ASP A 477 -17.12 -7.25 4.13
N LEU A 478 -17.06 -6.12 4.85
CA LEU A 478 -17.92 -5.85 6.00
C LEU A 478 -19.41 -5.88 5.64
N LEU A 479 -19.78 -5.31 4.48
CA LEU A 479 -21.16 -5.33 4.01
C LEU A 479 -21.63 -6.74 3.66
N LEU A 480 -20.78 -7.56 3.02
CA LEU A 480 -21.12 -8.94 2.70
C LEU A 480 -21.28 -9.78 3.98
N ASP A 481 -20.42 -9.58 4.97
CA ASP A 481 -20.51 -10.30 6.24
C ASP A 481 -21.77 -9.90 7.03
N HIS A 482 -22.17 -8.62 7.00
CA HIS A 482 -23.46 -8.17 7.54
C HIS A 482 -24.64 -8.89 6.90
N LEU A 483 -24.65 -8.99 5.57
CA LEU A 483 -25.74 -9.63 4.83
C LEU A 483 -25.79 -11.15 5.02
N GLN A 484 -24.66 -11.79 5.35
CA GLN A 484 -24.59 -13.22 5.67
C GLN A 484 -24.83 -13.54 7.15
N GLY A 485 -24.86 -12.53 8.04
CA GLY A 485 -24.97 -12.71 9.49
C GLY A 485 -23.67 -13.14 10.18
N ASP A 486 -22.54 -12.95 9.51
CA ASP A 486 -21.24 -13.57 9.80
C ASP A 486 -20.22 -12.57 10.42
N LEU A 487 -20.69 -11.66 11.27
CA LEU A 487 -19.94 -10.46 11.67
C LEU A 487 -18.73 -10.70 12.61
N VAL A 488 -18.58 -11.89 13.21
CA VAL A 488 -17.45 -12.19 14.10
C VAL A 488 -16.98 -13.63 13.90
N ARG A 489 -15.70 -13.78 13.55
CA ARG A 489 -15.02 -15.07 13.44
C ARG A 489 -13.89 -15.16 14.45
N PRO A 490 -13.78 -16.26 15.22
CA PRO A 490 -12.66 -16.41 16.12
C PRO A 490 -11.35 -16.48 15.30
N PRO A 491 -10.24 -15.92 15.82
CA PRO A 491 -8.94 -16.05 15.18
C PRO A 491 -8.60 -17.52 14.93
N LEU A 492 -8.04 -17.80 13.76
CA LEU A 492 -7.59 -19.15 13.45
C LEU A 492 -6.35 -19.50 14.30
N MET A 493 -6.28 -20.74 14.77
CA MET A 493 -5.17 -21.23 15.60
C MET A 493 -4.57 -22.52 15.02
N PRO A 494 -3.24 -22.70 15.05
CA PRO A 494 -2.63 -23.96 14.65
C PRO A 494 -3.03 -25.11 15.57
N THR A 495 -3.18 -26.30 15.01
CA THR A 495 -3.33 -27.54 15.81
C THR A 495 -2.01 -27.98 16.42
N GLN A 496 -2.01 -28.84 17.45
CA GLN A 496 -0.77 -29.41 18.00
C GLN A 496 0.06 -30.16 16.94
N ALA A 497 -0.60 -30.85 16.00
CA ALA A 497 0.06 -31.54 14.91
C ALA A 497 0.78 -30.57 13.94
N GLN A 498 0.37 -29.29 13.93
CA GLN A 498 0.97 -28.23 13.15
C GLN A 498 1.98 -27.39 13.94
N ALA A 499 2.22 -27.70 15.22
CA ALA A 499 3.18 -26.95 16.04
C ALA A 499 4.60 -27.00 15.45
N TYR A 500 5.39 -25.96 15.73
CA TYR A 500 6.77 -25.86 15.24
C TYR A 500 7.62 -27.06 15.67
N ALA A 501 7.50 -27.48 16.94
CA ALA A 501 8.26 -28.60 17.49
C ALA A 501 8.01 -29.92 16.72
N ALA A 502 6.78 -30.15 16.27
CA ALA A 502 6.41 -31.35 15.51
C ALA A 502 6.91 -31.32 14.05
N ASN A 503 7.09 -30.13 13.47
CA ASN A 503 7.40 -29.96 12.04
C ASN A 503 8.64 -29.09 11.77
N LYS A 504 9.62 -29.13 12.68
CA LYS A 504 10.76 -28.21 12.69
C LYS A 504 11.45 -28.04 11.33
N ARG A 505 11.76 -29.14 10.65
CA ARG A 505 12.45 -29.12 9.34
C ARG A 505 11.65 -28.42 8.26
N TYR A 506 10.32 -28.58 8.26
CA TYR A 506 9.42 -27.92 7.31
C TYR A 506 9.38 -26.41 7.56
N TYR A 507 9.11 -25.99 8.80
CA TYR A 507 9.10 -24.56 9.13
C TYR A 507 10.46 -23.86 8.92
N ASP A 508 11.56 -24.52 9.25
CA ASP A 508 12.91 -24.01 8.96
C ASP A 508 13.16 -23.82 7.45
N SER A 509 12.45 -24.57 6.60
CA SER A 509 12.51 -24.43 5.14
C SER A 509 11.75 -23.20 4.61
N LEU A 510 10.82 -22.65 5.41
CA LEU A 510 10.03 -21.45 5.10
C LEU A 510 10.71 -20.17 5.59
N ARG A 511 11.42 -20.22 6.72
CA ARG A 511 12.10 -19.06 7.32
C ARG A 511 13.06 -18.37 6.37
N GLY A 512 13.09 -17.03 6.35
CA GLY A 512 14.08 -16.23 5.65
C GLY A 512 13.54 -14.91 5.12
N HIS A 513 14.33 -14.24 4.28
CA HIS A 513 13.93 -12.98 3.66
C HIS A 513 13.53 -13.22 2.22
N TYR A 514 12.48 -12.53 1.81
CA TYR A 514 11.92 -12.59 0.48
C TYR A 514 11.70 -11.18 -0.04
N VAL A 515 11.84 -10.98 -1.35
CA VAL A 515 11.65 -9.67 -1.98
C VAL A 515 10.55 -9.76 -3.03
N SER A 516 9.63 -8.81 -3.00
CA SER A 516 8.52 -8.74 -3.98
C SER A 516 9.04 -8.62 -5.40
N THR A 517 8.45 -9.37 -6.34
CA THR A 517 8.73 -9.26 -7.77
C THR A 517 8.30 -7.94 -8.38
N ARG A 518 7.44 -7.18 -7.68
CA ARG A 518 7.10 -5.79 -8.02
C ARG A 518 8.17 -4.85 -7.48
N ARG A 519 9.22 -4.70 -8.27
CA ARG A 519 10.37 -3.83 -8.01
C ARG A 519 11.10 -3.55 -9.32
N ALA A 520 11.98 -2.55 -9.32
CA ALA A 520 13.03 -2.44 -10.33
C ALA A 520 14.15 -3.45 -10.00
N TYR A 521 14.77 -4.03 -11.03
CA TYR A 521 15.82 -5.05 -10.85
C TYR A 521 17.24 -4.47 -10.99
N GLY A 522 17.36 -3.19 -11.37
CA GLY A 522 18.65 -2.51 -11.51
C GLY A 522 18.56 -1.00 -11.26
N GLY A 523 19.71 -0.34 -11.37
CA GLY A 523 19.84 1.09 -11.09
C GLY A 523 19.63 1.45 -9.61
N LEU A 524 19.65 2.75 -9.33
CA LEU A 524 19.37 3.29 -8.01
C LEU A 524 17.95 2.97 -7.54
N GLU A 525 16.97 2.93 -8.45
CA GLU A 525 15.58 2.53 -8.12
C GLU A 525 15.52 1.06 -7.70
N GLY A 526 16.27 0.17 -8.35
CA GLY A 526 16.37 -1.24 -7.94
C GLY A 526 16.99 -1.40 -6.55
N ALA A 527 17.96 -0.56 -6.20
CA ALA A 527 18.54 -0.56 -4.85
C ALA A 527 17.51 -0.19 -3.79
N ILE A 528 16.77 0.90 -4.02
CA ILE A 528 15.75 1.40 -3.07
C ILE A 528 14.55 0.47 -3.00
N THR A 529 13.97 0.09 -4.15
CA THR A 529 12.80 -0.80 -4.18
C THR A 529 13.11 -2.16 -3.56
N ARG A 530 14.35 -2.68 -3.67
CA ARG A 530 14.76 -3.88 -2.92
C ARG A 530 14.77 -3.65 -1.41
N LEU A 531 15.24 -2.49 -0.95
CA LEU A 531 15.32 -2.16 0.47
C LEU A 531 13.93 -2.16 1.13
N ILE A 532 12.95 -1.54 0.46
CA ILE A 532 11.59 -1.34 0.99
C ILE A 532 10.62 -2.50 0.68
N ASN A 533 10.91 -3.33 -0.35
CA ASN A 533 10.03 -4.45 -0.74
C ASN A 533 10.48 -5.81 -0.19
N THR A 534 11.23 -5.83 0.91
CA THR A 534 11.67 -7.06 1.57
C THR A 534 10.75 -7.44 2.72
N VAL A 535 10.38 -8.72 2.78
CA VAL A 535 9.61 -9.33 3.87
C VAL A 535 10.47 -10.36 4.58
N GLU A 536 10.46 -10.36 5.90
CA GLU A 536 11.03 -11.43 6.71
C GLU A 536 9.93 -12.41 7.13
N VAL A 537 10.15 -13.70 6.87
CA VAL A 537 9.29 -14.79 7.35
C VAL A 537 10.02 -15.49 8.49
N THR A 538 9.41 -15.47 9.66
CA THR A 538 9.82 -16.24 10.84
C THR A 538 8.69 -17.17 11.29
N VAL A 539 8.95 -18.01 12.29
CA VAL A 539 7.97 -18.96 12.84
C VAL A 539 8.09 -18.92 14.36
N ASP A 540 6.95 -18.88 15.05
CA ASP A 540 6.88 -18.94 16.51
C ASP A 540 6.82 -20.39 17.04
N GLY A 541 6.71 -20.55 18.37
CA GLY A 541 6.67 -21.87 19.01
C GLY A 541 5.42 -22.69 18.67
N ASP A 542 4.31 -22.02 18.37
CA ASP A 542 3.01 -22.63 18.09
C ASP A 542 2.84 -23.01 16.61
N GLY A 543 3.83 -22.68 15.77
CA GLY A 543 3.80 -22.98 14.33
C GLY A 543 3.10 -21.92 13.49
N ARG A 544 2.86 -20.72 14.03
CA ARG A 544 2.42 -19.57 13.24
C ARG A 544 3.59 -19.02 12.44
N LEU A 545 3.35 -18.72 11.17
CA LEU A 545 4.29 -17.89 10.40
C LEU A 545 4.10 -16.45 10.82
N ILE A 546 5.21 -15.77 11.10
CA ILE A 546 5.24 -14.35 11.41
C ILE A 546 5.92 -13.65 10.25
N LEU A 547 5.15 -12.87 9.51
CA LEU A 547 5.65 -12.02 8.43
C LEU A 547 5.89 -10.62 9.00
N THR A 548 7.13 -10.16 8.89
CA THR A 548 7.54 -8.80 9.24
C THR A 548 7.78 -8.03 7.94
N THR A 549 6.97 -7.01 7.72
CA THR A 549 7.13 -6.04 6.64
C THR A 549 7.51 -4.68 7.25
N GLU A 550 7.76 -3.67 6.40
CA GLU A 550 7.92 -2.30 6.90
C GLU A 550 6.63 -1.77 7.55
N ASP A 551 5.47 -2.22 7.06
CA ASP A 551 4.12 -1.81 7.50
C ASP A 551 3.66 -2.49 8.80
N GLY A 552 4.41 -3.47 9.31
CA GLY A 552 4.11 -4.13 10.57
C GLY A 552 4.33 -5.63 10.55
N ILE A 553 3.69 -6.31 11.51
CA ILE A 553 3.83 -7.74 11.75
C ILE A 553 2.48 -8.41 11.50
N SER A 554 2.51 -9.56 10.87
CA SER A 554 1.33 -10.36 10.54
C SER A 554 1.54 -11.82 10.88
N ALA A 555 0.54 -12.42 11.51
CA ALA A 555 0.56 -13.85 11.83
C ALA A 555 -0.30 -14.64 10.85
N PHE A 556 0.22 -15.79 10.42
CA PHE A 556 -0.47 -16.72 9.55
C PHE A 556 -0.42 -18.12 10.14
N VAL A 557 -1.52 -18.84 10.00
CA VAL A 557 -1.68 -20.21 10.48
C VAL A 557 -1.67 -21.17 9.29
N PRO A 558 -1.14 -22.40 9.47
CA PRO A 558 -1.17 -23.39 8.40
C PRO A 558 -2.62 -23.74 8.03
N ALA A 559 -2.91 -23.73 6.72
CA ALA A 559 -4.18 -24.20 6.21
C ALA A 559 -4.25 -25.74 6.26
N SER A 560 -5.40 -26.30 5.88
CA SER A 560 -5.57 -27.75 5.75
C SER A 560 -4.70 -28.34 4.64
N ALA A 561 -4.48 -27.59 3.57
CA ALA A 561 -3.58 -27.94 2.48
C ALA A 561 -2.12 -27.62 2.86
N GLN A 562 -1.21 -28.54 2.56
CA GLN A 562 0.23 -28.36 2.76
C GLN A 562 0.74 -27.15 1.96
N ASP A 563 1.71 -26.41 2.51
CA ASP A 563 2.32 -25.22 1.91
C ASP A 563 1.42 -23.98 1.81
N PHE A 564 0.16 -24.08 2.24
CA PHE A 564 -0.80 -22.99 2.33
C PHE A 564 -0.95 -22.47 3.76
N PHE A 565 -1.15 -21.16 3.89
CA PHE A 565 -1.36 -20.49 5.16
C PHE A 565 -2.46 -19.44 5.04
N ASN A 566 -3.29 -19.32 6.07
CA ASN A 566 -4.34 -18.31 6.15
C ASN A 566 -3.94 -17.23 7.15
N PRO A 567 -4.36 -15.96 6.95
CA PRO A 567 -4.18 -14.93 7.97
C PRO A 567 -4.84 -15.37 9.28
N GLN A 568 -4.18 -15.14 10.40
CA GLN A 568 -4.69 -15.49 11.73
C GLN A 568 -6.00 -14.73 12.03
N ASP A 569 -5.98 -13.43 11.77
CA ASP A 569 -7.13 -12.54 11.95
C ASP A 569 -7.79 -12.32 10.58
N SER A 570 -9.05 -12.71 10.47
CA SER A 570 -9.84 -12.57 9.23
C SER A 570 -10.40 -11.16 9.01
N GLU A 571 -10.19 -10.23 9.95
CA GLU A 571 -10.84 -8.91 9.96
C GLU A 571 -10.34 -7.91 8.89
N GLY A 572 -9.49 -8.34 7.95
CA GLY A 572 -9.16 -7.56 6.74
C GLY A 572 -8.43 -6.22 6.94
N SER A 573 -8.32 -5.71 8.17
CA SER A 573 -7.86 -4.35 8.51
C SER A 573 -6.41 -4.29 9.04
N GLY A 574 -5.73 -5.42 9.12
CA GLY A 574 -4.30 -5.52 9.44
C GLY A 574 -3.44 -5.85 8.22
N PRO A 575 -2.09 -5.76 8.31
CA PRO A 575 -1.21 -6.09 7.18
C PRO A 575 -1.38 -7.56 6.70
N ALA A 576 -1.87 -8.44 7.58
CA ALA A 576 -2.18 -9.84 7.30
C ALA A 576 -3.37 -9.99 6.35
N GLY A 577 -4.40 -9.15 6.50
CA GLY A 577 -5.62 -9.18 5.69
C GLY A 577 -5.36 -8.82 4.23
N LYS A 578 -4.45 -7.85 3.98
CA LYS A 578 -4.08 -7.40 2.64
C LYS A 578 -3.32 -8.44 1.81
N LEU A 579 -2.49 -9.23 2.48
CA LEU A 579 -1.72 -10.30 1.81
C LEU A 579 -2.63 -11.50 1.52
N GLY A 580 -3.73 -11.66 2.26
CA GLY A 580 -4.60 -12.84 2.14
C GLY A 580 -3.83 -14.14 2.40
N GLY A 581 -4.30 -15.26 1.85
CA GLY A 581 -3.61 -16.54 1.99
C GLY A 581 -2.20 -16.54 1.39
N LEU A 582 -1.27 -17.32 1.97
CA LEU A 582 0.10 -17.50 1.48
C LEU A 582 0.30 -18.92 0.94
N HIS A 583 0.99 -19.05 -0.19
CA HIS A 583 1.33 -20.33 -0.80
C HIS A 583 2.84 -20.39 -1.09
N PHE A 584 3.55 -21.29 -0.41
CA PHE A 584 5.00 -21.45 -0.57
C PHE A 584 5.36 -22.40 -1.70
N LEU A 585 6.29 -21.98 -2.55
CA LEU A 585 6.74 -22.72 -3.72
C LEU A 585 8.14 -23.26 -3.50
N PHE A 586 8.34 -24.55 -3.78
CA PHE A 586 9.60 -25.25 -3.58
C PHE A 586 10.22 -25.67 -4.92
N PRO A 587 11.56 -25.57 -5.07
CA PRO A 587 12.23 -26.02 -6.30
C PRO A 587 12.22 -27.55 -6.42
N LYS A 588 12.18 -28.26 -5.29
CA LYS A 588 12.03 -29.71 -5.15
C LYS A 588 11.61 -30.05 -3.72
N ALA A 589 11.04 -31.22 -3.50
CA ALA A 589 10.62 -31.68 -2.19
C ALA A 589 11.76 -31.63 -1.16
N GLY A 590 11.48 -31.09 0.03
CA GLY A 590 12.44 -30.98 1.15
C GLY A 590 13.53 -29.91 0.99
N ALA A 591 13.51 -29.11 -0.08
CA ALA A 591 14.36 -27.93 -0.20
C ALA A 591 13.79 -26.74 0.61
N LYS A 592 14.55 -25.65 0.72
CA LYS A 592 14.00 -24.37 1.20
C LYS A 592 13.03 -23.81 0.15
N ALA A 593 11.96 -23.16 0.60
CA ALA A 593 11.03 -22.49 -0.31
C ALA A 593 11.78 -21.50 -1.20
N LYS A 594 11.58 -21.55 -2.51
CA LYS A 594 12.20 -20.59 -3.45
C LYS A 594 11.48 -19.25 -3.40
N SER A 595 10.17 -19.28 -3.18
CA SER A 595 9.31 -18.11 -3.17
C SER A 595 8.00 -18.41 -2.46
N PHE A 596 7.18 -17.38 -2.22
CA PHE A 596 5.77 -17.57 -1.90
C PHE A 596 4.89 -16.58 -2.66
N GLU A 597 3.61 -16.90 -2.78
CA GLU A 597 2.58 -16.10 -3.44
C GLU A 597 1.48 -15.74 -2.46
N THR A 598 0.82 -14.61 -2.73
CA THR A 598 -0.35 -14.13 -1.98
C THR A 598 -1.63 -14.51 -2.70
N ALA A 599 -2.75 -14.62 -1.97
CA ALA A 599 -4.06 -14.88 -2.55
C ALA A 599 -4.49 -13.80 -3.56
N SER A 600 -4.04 -12.56 -3.38
CA SER A 600 -4.26 -11.47 -4.33
C SER A 600 -3.57 -11.66 -5.68
N ASN A 601 -2.54 -12.52 -5.75
CA ASN A 601 -1.73 -12.81 -6.94
C ASN A 601 -1.20 -11.56 -7.65
N LEU A 602 -0.98 -10.47 -6.91
CA LEU A 602 -0.44 -9.21 -7.44
C LEU A 602 1.08 -9.24 -7.57
N MET A 603 1.73 -10.07 -6.78
CA MET A 603 3.17 -10.26 -6.78
C MET A 603 3.53 -11.64 -6.26
N ARG A 604 4.78 -12.03 -6.50
CA ARG A 604 5.42 -13.14 -5.83
C ARG A 604 6.55 -12.59 -4.96
N TYR A 605 6.89 -13.28 -3.88
CA TYR A 605 8.01 -12.93 -3.02
C TYR A 605 9.11 -13.95 -3.18
N GLU A 606 10.26 -13.54 -3.71
CA GLU A 606 11.38 -14.44 -4.03
C GLU A 606 12.39 -14.46 -2.89
N ARG A 607 12.81 -15.66 -2.47
CA ARG A 607 13.82 -15.82 -1.43
C ARG A 607 15.13 -15.20 -1.89
N VAL A 608 15.71 -14.37 -1.03
CA VAL A 608 17.01 -13.74 -1.30
C VAL A 608 18.13 -14.26 -0.39
N GLY A 609 19.35 -14.24 -0.94
CA GLY A 609 20.57 -14.56 -0.22
C GLY A 609 20.92 -13.50 0.83
N TRP A 610 21.87 -13.82 1.71
CA TRP A 610 22.28 -12.95 2.82
C TRP A 610 22.72 -11.55 2.36
N ILE A 611 23.43 -11.46 1.22
CA ILE A 611 23.95 -10.19 0.71
C ILE A 611 22.87 -9.20 0.27
N HIS A 612 21.65 -9.68 0.01
CA HIS A 612 20.52 -8.89 -0.46
C HIS A 612 19.49 -8.60 0.65
N LYS A 613 19.83 -8.89 1.91
CA LYS A 613 18.99 -8.56 3.07
C LYS A 613 19.23 -7.10 3.50
N PRO A 614 18.18 -6.30 3.76
CA PRO A 614 18.32 -4.97 4.35
C PRO A 614 19.19 -4.96 5.61
N GLY A 615 18.94 -5.88 6.55
CA GLY A 615 19.74 -5.98 7.79
C GLY A 615 21.22 -6.27 7.55
N THR A 616 21.57 -7.01 6.49
CA THR A 616 22.98 -7.23 6.12
C THR A 616 23.59 -5.94 5.58
N LEU A 617 22.89 -5.21 4.71
CA LEU A 617 23.38 -3.92 4.24
C LEU A 617 23.60 -2.96 5.40
N HIS A 618 22.62 -2.83 6.33
CA HIS A 618 22.77 -1.99 7.53
C HIS A 618 23.95 -2.40 8.41
N LEU A 619 24.15 -3.69 8.64
CA LEU A 619 25.31 -4.20 9.39
C LEU A 619 26.62 -3.80 8.71
N LEU A 620 26.73 -4.01 7.39
CA LEU A 620 27.93 -3.67 6.63
C LEU A 620 28.18 -2.15 6.60
N THR A 621 27.12 -1.35 6.50
CA THR A 621 27.21 0.11 6.62
C THR A 621 27.69 0.52 8.02
N GLY A 622 27.19 -0.12 9.09
CA GLY A 622 27.64 0.14 10.46
C GLY A 622 29.11 -0.19 10.68
N ILE A 623 29.58 -1.33 10.15
CA ILE A 623 31.01 -1.69 10.17
C ILE A 623 31.82 -0.67 9.36
N MET A 624 31.33 -0.20 8.21
CA MET A 624 31.98 0.84 7.41
C MET A 624 32.18 2.13 8.21
N VAL A 625 31.13 2.59 8.91
CA VAL A 625 31.20 3.78 9.79
C VAL A 625 32.23 3.57 10.90
N GLY A 626 32.20 2.42 11.58
CA GLY A 626 33.17 2.09 12.63
C GLY A 626 34.62 2.10 12.12
N ILE A 627 34.86 1.52 10.95
CA ILE A 627 36.17 1.54 10.28
C ILE A 627 36.60 2.98 9.96
N CYS A 628 35.71 3.82 9.43
CA CYS A 628 36.02 5.22 9.15
C CYS A 628 36.39 6.00 10.43
N ILE A 629 35.69 5.75 11.54
CA ILE A 629 36.04 6.34 12.85
C ILE A 629 37.42 5.89 13.31
N LEU A 630 37.75 4.60 13.18
CA LEU A 630 39.07 4.07 13.55
C LEU A 630 40.21 4.67 12.71
N VAL A 631 39.98 4.93 11.41
CA VAL A 631 40.94 5.66 10.57
C VAL A 631 41.23 7.04 11.16
N TRP A 632 40.20 7.80 11.55
CA TRP A 632 40.39 9.13 12.14
C TRP A 632 41.03 9.09 13.52
N VAL A 633 40.68 8.11 14.37
CA VAL A 633 41.38 7.88 15.64
C VAL A 633 42.87 7.60 15.41
N SER A 634 43.20 6.81 14.39
CA SER A 634 44.59 6.54 14.00
C SER A 634 45.31 7.79 13.52
N VAL A 635 44.65 8.65 12.73
CA VAL A 635 45.22 9.93 12.27
C VAL A 635 45.53 10.85 13.45
N VAL A 636 44.58 11.05 14.36
CA VAL A 636 44.77 11.89 15.56
C VAL A 636 45.88 11.33 16.46
N ARG A 637 45.91 10.01 16.63
CA ARG A 637 46.98 9.35 17.39
C ARG A 637 48.35 9.51 16.72
N GLY A 638 48.41 9.42 15.39
CA GLY A 638 49.62 9.64 14.60
C GLY A 638 50.11 11.09 14.65
N MET A 639 49.23 12.07 14.88
CA MET A 639 49.62 13.47 15.11
C MET A 639 50.18 13.71 16.53
N THR A 640 49.72 12.93 17.51
CA THR A 640 50.11 13.07 18.93
C THR A 640 51.32 12.20 19.30
N ARG A 641 51.62 11.17 18.52
CA ARG A 641 52.82 10.33 18.64
C ARG A 641 53.80 10.69 17.53
N ASN A 642 55.10 10.83 17.84
CA ASN A 642 56.16 11.06 16.84
C ASN A 642 56.41 9.82 15.96
N GLU A 643 55.39 9.33 15.27
CA GLU A 643 55.52 8.28 14.27
C GLU A 643 56.28 8.81 13.05
N ARG A 644 57.21 8.02 12.50
CA ARG A 644 58.02 8.36 11.32
C ARG A 644 57.60 7.48 10.12
N PRO A 645 56.42 7.70 9.52
CA PRO A 645 56.00 6.95 8.34
C PRO A 645 56.87 7.33 7.14
N THR A 646 57.03 6.39 6.20
CA THR A 646 57.61 6.69 4.89
C THR A 646 56.69 7.60 4.08
N GLU A 647 57.18 8.15 2.96
CA GLU A 647 56.37 8.97 2.08
C GLU A 647 55.15 8.20 1.53
N ALA A 648 55.31 6.93 1.15
CA ALA A 648 54.20 6.11 0.67
C ALA A 648 53.15 5.85 1.77
N GLN A 649 53.59 5.60 3.01
CA GLN A 649 52.70 5.38 4.15
C GLN A 649 51.99 6.66 4.58
N ALA A 650 52.67 7.81 4.56
CA ALA A 650 52.08 9.12 4.83
C ALA A 650 50.99 9.44 3.80
N ARG A 651 51.27 9.23 2.50
CA ARG A 651 50.29 9.38 1.42
C ARG A 651 49.11 8.42 1.60
N ALA A 652 49.37 7.14 1.92
CA ALA A 652 48.31 6.16 2.17
C ALA A 652 47.42 6.53 3.36
N SER A 653 48.00 7.11 4.42
CA SER A 653 47.26 7.60 5.59
C SER A 653 46.34 8.76 5.21
N LEU A 654 46.87 9.74 4.46
CA LEU A 654 46.11 10.90 3.99
C LEU A 654 44.96 10.50 3.06
N VAL A 655 45.23 9.61 2.10
CA VAL A 655 44.21 9.07 1.20
C VAL A 655 43.14 8.30 1.99
N SER A 656 43.53 7.48 2.98
CA SER A 656 42.57 6.79 3.84
C SER A 656 41.69 7.77 4.62
N ALA A 657 42.27 8.84 5.17
CA ALA A 657 41.51 9.86 5.87
C ALA A 657 40.50 10.55 4.94
N GLY A 658 40.93 10.97 3.74
CA GLY A 658 40.04 11.57 2.74
C GLY A 658 38.92 10.64 2.29
N LEU A 659 39.23 9.36 2.03
CA LEU A 659 38.23 8.37 1.62
C LEU A 659 37.24 8.03 2.72
N SER A 660 37.69 7.99 3.97
CA SER A 660 36.79 7.80 5.10
C SER A 660 35.76 8.94 5.20
N LEU A 661 36.15 10.19 4.90
CA LEU A 661 35.20 11.30 4.83
C LEU A 661 34.23 11.15 3.65
N ALA A 662 34.71 10.72 2.47
CA ALA A 662 33.84 10.48 1.33
C ALA A 662 32.78 9.40 1.61
N TRP A 663 33.18 8.29 2.24
CA TRP A 663 32.27 7.22 2.67
C TRP A 663 31.28 7.70 3.73
N LEU A 664 31.75 8.41 4.76
CA LEU A 664 30.88 8.97 5.79
C LEU A 664 29.90 9.99 5.22
N ALA A 665 30.34 10.85 4.29
CA ALA A 665 29.47 11.80 3.61
C ALA A 665 28.40 11.08 2.80
N ALA A 666 28.76 10.07 2.00
CA ALA A 666 27.79 9.28 1.25
C ALA A 666 26.72 8.64 2.16
N ILE A 667 27.14 8.00 3.25
CA ILE A 667 26.26 7.34 4.22
C ILE A 667 25.37 8.37 4.92
N PHE A 668 25.94 9.48 5.38
CA PHE A 668 25.18 10.52 6.07
C PHE A 668 24.15 11.17 5.14
N THR A 669 24.54 11.51 3.91
CA THR A 669 23.61 12.06 2.90
C THR A 669 22.48 11.09 2.59
N PHE A 670 22.77 9.79 2.48
CA PHE A 670 21.73 8.77 2.29
C PHE A 670 20.76 8.69 3.48
N ASN A 671 21.27 8.66 4.71
CA ASN A 671 20.43 8.61 5.91
C ASN A 671 19.60 9.90 6.08
N ALA A 672 20.16 11.06 5.75
CA ALA A 672 19.44 12.33 5.76
C ALA A 672 18.29 12.33 4.72
N TRP A 673 18.55 11.81 3.52
CA TRP A 673 17.51 11.62 2.51
C TRP A 673 16.41 10.67 3.01
N GLN A 674 16.78 9.52 3.60
CA GLN A 674 15.81 8.58 4.18
C GLN A 674 14.96 9.26 5.26
N GLY A 675 15.57 10.07 6.14
CA GLY A 675 14.86 10.83 7.16
C GLY A 675 13.83 11.81 6.58
N SER A 676 14.15 12.45 5.44
CA SER A 676 13.22 13.38 4.76
C SER A 676 11.95 12.73 4.22
N LEU A 677 11.99 11.42 3.98
CA LEU A 677 10.83 10.67 3.50
C LEU A 677 9.88 10.25 4.63
N ALA A 678 10.34 10.26 5.89
CA ALA A 678 9.50 9.97 7.04
C ALA A 678 8.41 11.04 7.24
N GLU A 679 8.68 12.28 6.79
CA GLU A 679 7.72 13.39 6.83
C GLU A 679 6.76 13.37 5.63
N ASP A 680 7.28 13.09 4.44
CA ASP A 680 6.50 13.03 3.20
C ASP A 680 7.00 11.89 2.28
N PRO A 681 6.37 10.72 2.38
CA PRO A 681 6.67 9.54 1.58
C PRO A 681 6.36 9.68 0.11
N GLY A 682 5.37 10.52 -0.22
CA GLY A 682 4.92 10.76 -1.58
C GLY A 682 6.04 11.32 -2.45
N LYS A 683 7.06 11.93 -1.83
CA LYS A 683 8.30 12.37 -2.49
C LYS A 683 9.01 11.26 -3.25
N LEU A 684 8.89 10.00 -2.81
CA LEU A 684 9.48 8.87 -3.54
C LEU A 684 8.82 8.68 -4.92
N PHE A 685 7.54 9.00 -5.05
CA PHE A 685 6.78 8.84 -6.30
C PHE A 685 6.76 10.08 -7.17
N THR A 686 7.04 11.25 -6.60
CA THR A 686 6.84 12.55 -7.26
C THR A 686 8.14 13.33 -7.46
N HIS A 687 9.20 13.04 -6.70
CA HIS A 687 10.47 13.78 -6.70
C HIS A 687 11.69 12.86 -6.85
N TRP A 688 11.50 11.71 -7.49
CA TRP A 688 12.56 10.73 -7.69
C TRP A 688 13.29 10.90 -9.04
N PRO A 689 14.62 10.68 -9.08
CA PRO A 689 15.50 10.56 -7.93
C PRO A 689 15.81 11.96 -7.36
N SER A 690 15.74 12.11 -6.04
CA SER A 690 16.04 13.39 -5.40
C SER A 690 17.52 13.75 -5.58
N GLY A 691 17.84 15.05 -5.61
CA GLY A 691 19.24 15.48 -5.66
C GLY A 691 20.08 14.94 -4.49
N GLN A 692 19.46 14.70 -3.33
CA GLN A 692 20.14 14.13 -2.16
C GLN A 692 20.51 12.66 -2.36
N VAL A 693 19.61 11.81 -2.85
CA VAL A 693 19.93 10.39 -3.07
C VAL A 693 20.93 10.21 -4.22
N GLN A 694 20.83 11.07 -5.24
CA GLN A 694 21.84 11.13 -6.31
C GLN A 694 23.21 11.54 -5.76
N LEU A 695 23.27 12.59 -4.93
CA LEU A 695 24.51 13.03 -4.30
C LEU A 695 25.12 11.93 -3.43
N ALA A 696 24.31 11.21 -2.64
CA ALA A 696 24.78 10.07 -1.86
C ALA A 696 25.41 8.99 -2.75
N SER A 697 24.77 8.67 -3.88
CA SER A 697 25.28 7.72 -4.87
C SER A 697 26.60 8.18 -5.49
N TRP A 698 26.69 9.46 -5.91
CA TRP A 698 27.92 10.04 -6.45
C TRP A 698 29.08 10.06 -5.44
N LEU A 699 28.82 10.40 -4.18
CA LEU A 699 29.82 10.35 -3.11
C LEU A 699 30.31 8.91 -2.89
N ALA A 700 29.41 7.93 -2.96
CA ALA A 700 29.78 6.52 -2.88
C ALA A 700 30.63 6.06 -4.08
N ILE A 701 30.39 6.59 -5.29
CA ILE A 701 31.24 6.37 -6.46
C ILE A 701 32.64 6.96 -6.23
N VAL A 702 32.73 8.19 -5.70
CA VAL A 702 34.04 8.80 -5.37
C VAL A 702 34.79 7.95 -4.34
N GLY A 703 34.10 7.50 -3.28
CA GLY A 703 34.66 6.58 -2.29
C GLY A 703 35.14 5.26 -2.92
N THR A 704 34.38 4.71 -3.87
CA THR A 704 34.72 3.50 -4.62
C THR A 704 35.95 3.68 -5.49
N LEU A 705 35.99 4.72 -6.34
CA LEU A 705 37.10 4.99 -7.25
C LEU A 705 38.39 5.26 -6.48
N GLY A 706 38.31 6.02 -5.38
CA GLY A 706 39.45 6.27 -4.54
C GLY A 706 39.92 5.02 -3.79
N THR A 707 39.01 4.13 -3.38
CA THR A 707 39.37 2.81 -2.83
C THR A 707 40.16 1.99 -3.86
N LEU A 708 39.72 1.95 -5.12
CA LEU A 708 40.43 1.23 -6.19
C LEU A 708 41.82 1.82 -6.46
N TYR A 709 41.94 3.15 -6.47
CA TYR A 709 43.24 3.82 -6.56
C TYR A 709 44.16 3.44 -5.40
N GLN A 710 43.62 3.36 -4.18
CA GLN A 710 44.41 3.00 -3.01
C GLN A 710 44.85 1.53 -3.03
N VAL A 711 44.02 0.63 -3.54
CA VAL A 711 44.40 -0.78 -3.80
C VAL A 711 45.53 -0.87 -4.81
N ALA A 712 45.48 -0.10 -5.91
CA ALA A 712 46.54 -0.10 -6.92
C ALA A 712 47.89 0.40 -6.36
N THR A 713 47.85 1.31 -5.38
CA THR A 713 49.04 1.86 -4.74
C THR A 713 49.50 1.08 -3.49
N PHE A 714 48.71 0.11 -3.03
CA PHE A 714 49.03 -0.72 -1.85
C PHE A 714 50.36 -1.46 -1.99
N TYR A 715 50.75 -1.86 -3.21
CA TYR A 715 52.03 -2.50 -3.48
C TYR A 715 53.22 -1.70 -2.92
N PHE A 716 53.22 -0.37 -3.06
CA PHE A 716 54.30 0.48 -2.57
C PHE A 716 54.38 0.49 -1.04
N VAL A 717 53.22 0.47 -0.36
CA VAL A 717 53.14 0.40 1.11
C VAL A 717 53.53 -0.99 1.62
N ALA A 718 53.09 -2.04 0.93
CA ALA A 718 53.38 -3.43 1.30
C ALA A 718 54.86 -3.76 1.17
N ASN A 719 55.49 -3.40 0.04
CA ASN A 719 56.87 -3.77 -0.29
C ASN A 719 57.96 -2.89 0.34
N GLU A 720 57.59 -1.86 1.11
CA GLU A 720 58.52 -1.06 1.91
C GLU A 720 59.04 -1.82 3.14
N THR A 721 59.67 -2.98 2.97
CA THR A 721 60.38 -3.66 4.07
C THR A 721 61.82 -3.94 3.63
N GLN A 722 62.77 -3.47 4.45
CA GLN A 722 64.23 -3.73 4.42
C GLN A 722 65.13 -2.95 3.44
N ARG A 723 64.76 -1.76 2.95
CA ARG A 723 65.79 -0.88 2.32
C ARG A 723 66.52 0.04 3.30
N PHE A 724 65.94 0.33 4.46
CA PHE A 724 66.56 1.11 5.53
C PHE A 724 66.26 0.50 6.90
N SER A 725 67.16 0.75 7.85
CA SER A 725 67.24 0.19 9.22
C SER A 725 65.89 0.03 9.94
N VAL A 726 65.84 -0.91 10.88
CA VAL A 726 64.70 -1.42 11.69
C VAL A 726 63.88 -0.34 12.45
N SER A 727 64.14 0.94 12.24
CA SER A 727 63.58 2.07 12.97
C SER A 727 62.61 2.96 12.18
N GLU A 728 62.34 2.71 10.89
CA GLU A 728 61.53 3.62 10.06
C GLU A 728 60.35 2.90 9.35
N GLY A 729 59.15 3.48 9.47
CA GLY A 729 57.94 3.04 8.79
C GLY A 729 57.00 2.11 9.57
N TRP A 730 55.92 1.69 8.90
CA TRP A 730 54.86 0.85 9.44
C TRP A 730 55.32 -0.59 9.72
N ALA A 731 55.02 -1.07 10.92
CA ALA A 731 55.18 -2.47 11.30
C ALA A 731 54.28 -3.39 10.47
N LEU A 732 54.62 -4.68 10.41
CA LEU A 732 53.85 -5.69 9.65
C LEU A 732 52.35 -5.67 9.99
N TRP A 733 52.00 -5.56 11.27
CA TRP A 733 50.60 -5.52 11.71
C TRP A 733 49.85 -4.27 11.22
N GLN A 734 50.52 -3.12 11.06
CA GLN A 734 49.92 -1.89 10.51
C GLN A 734 49.66 -2.05 9.01
N LYS A 735 50.59 -2.69 8.27
CA LYS A 735 50.39 -3.05 6.87
C LYS A 735 49.24 -4.04 6.69
N LEU A 736 49.14 -5.04 7.57
CA LEU A 736 48.02 -5.99 7.59
C LEU A 736 46.69 -5.28 7.91
N ALA A 737 46.66 -4.39 8.91
CA ALA A 737 45.47 -3.61 9.23
C ALA A 737 45.03 -2.71 8.06
N HIS A 738 45.98 -2.07 7.37
CA HIS A 738 45.70 -1.30 6.17
C HIS A 738 45.19 -2.18 5.02
N GLY A 739 45.77 -3.37 4.83
CA GLY A 739 45.27 -4.34 3.85
C GLY A 739 43.83 -4.80 4.15
N LEU A 740 43.51 -5.04 5.42
CA LEU A 740 42.14 -5.41 5.86
C LEU A 740 41.15 -4.27 5.66
N LEU A 741 41.55 -3.03 5.97
CA LEU A 741 40.78 -1.81 5.68
C LEU A 741 40.40 -1.74 4.19
N LEU A 742 41.38 -1.87 3.30
CA LEU A 742 41.16 -1.83 1.85
C LEU A 742 40.29 -3.00 1.37
N GLY A 743 40.54 -4.20 1.90
CA GLY A 743 39.72 -5.38 1.60
C GLY A 743 38.25 -5.16 1.94
N TYR A 744 37.97 -4.54 3.09
CA TYR A 744 36.60 -4.22 3.49
C TYR A 744 35.98 -3.13 2.62
N TRP A 745 36.71 -2.06 2.28
CA TRP A 745 36.20 -1.00 1.41
C TRP A 745 35.86 -1.51 0.00
N VAL A 746 36.72 -2.35 -0.58
CA VAL A 746 36.44 -3.00 -1.86
C VAL A 746 35.21 -3.90 -1.74
N PHE A 747 35.14 -4.72 -0.69
CA PHE A 747 34.00 -5.58 -0.46
C PHE A 747 32.70 -4.76 -0.36
N TYR A 748 32.67 -3.70 0.44
CA TYR A 748 31.50 -2.83 0.59
C TYR A 748 31.11 -2.14 -0.72
N ALA A 749 32.08 -1.66 -1.51
CA ALA A 749 31.81 -1.09 -2.82
C ALA A 749 31.18 -2.13 -3.79
N ILE A 750 31.65 -3.38 -3.76
CA ILE A 750 31.04 -4.48 -4.53
C ILE A 750 29.60 -4.72 -4.06
N VAL A 751 29.34 -4.71 -2.75
CA VAL A 751 27.98 -4.83 -2.23
C VAL A 751 27.10 -3.70 -2.76
N LEU A 752 27.52 -2.44 -2.65
CA LEU A 752 26.75 -1.31 -3.18
C LEU A 752 26.50 -1.41 -4.68
N ALA A 753 27.49 -1.89 -5.46
CA ALA A 753 27.33 -2.15 -6.89
C ALA A 753 26.27 -3.24 -7.16
N TRP A 754 26.29 -4.36 -6.43
CA TRP A 754 25.28 -5.43 -6.56
C TRP A 754 23.87 -5.01 -6.13
N TRP A 755 23.78 -4.05 -5.23
CA TRP A 755 22.51 -3.43 -4.89
C TRP A 755 22.04 -2.43 -5.94
N GLY A 756 22.95 -1.86 -6.73
CA GLY A 756 22.67 -0.82 -7.72
C GLY A 756 22.79 0.60 -7.18
N ALA A 757 23.29 0.76 -5.95
CA ALA A 757 23.46 2.05 -5.30
C ALA A 757 24.56 2.92 -5.92
N LEU A 758 25.42 2.36 -6.78
CA LEU A 758 26.47 3.07 -7.53
C LEU A 758 26.07 3.39 -8.98
N MET A 759 24.77 3.46 -9.27
CA MET A 759 24.23 3.81 -10.58
C MET A 759 23.28 5.01 -10.47
N PRO A 760 23.81 6.24 -10.27
CA PRO A 760 22.99 7.44 -10.28
C PRO A 760 22.32 7.60 -11.66
N VAL A 761 21.11 8.13 -11.65
CA VAL A 761 20.25 8.30 -12.84
C VAL A 761 20.61 9.58 -13.59
#